data_AF-A0A431TII8-F1
#
_entry.id   AF-A0A431TII8-F1
#
_cell.length_a   1.000
_cell.length_b   1.000
_cell.length_c   1.000
_cell.angle_alpha   90.00
_cell.angle_beta   90.00
_cell.angle_gamma   90.00
#
_symmetry.space_group_name_H-M   'P 1'
#
loop_
_entity.id
_entity.type
_entity.pdbx_description
1 polymer ?
#
loop_
_entity_poly.entity_id
_entity_poly.type
_entity_poly.pdbx_seq_one_letter_code
_entity_poly.pdbx_strand_id
1 'polypeptide(L)'
;MKIRSLGLATAQQSALAGPPSRRSRNTCNENFPIVGTTRSIGIMFGRLDIKSLLIALPAGLVIANATLAADRPTNPADWPALKDVYKNHFLIGSTNLDARNFGADVVPGENSVAAMTVKHFNVVTPGNAMKPEFWNGGISNPTPNFLTNLTSGINADIGAANARGVKVTGHVLVWHNQSAQWPAPNVLTASGGWETPWDYATAKMNLEYYIRTVAGHFDQEPFKTYAWDVVNEAFKDNPDNPADWRNALRTGYSPEERPSRWAQAYAKGGKSWDYMYDAFYAARQNTTAILNYNDFNDNERASKATTIASMVKEFNERYAAESAAGKGRILLDAKGNPRPLVDVIGTQGHWDMRLNLDAFERTIKTYLETGVNVDLTELDLAPTLGLDKGQRIQNGPEMDALFEEQGIQYAKLFSLLKEYAAGPGGRHPEYKGGVHRVTWWGMTDPGYHTNGYPWSGVGQPKEAYWATTNPEQYLIDAGLPPNGVAATFSYGGESFKARTWGGKNAQAMIDINVPVGTKNVVFTAANVSLPAGFAVESMKFNPPDCAVVPGKPCHVTVTARGPAPATASVENTATFVLSFGKMTVGWMDAANALEAPFSYADVRFSDGVTAFKQYKTSYGSDGMARASGVAETKAVPKHGRTTLVLQPQDPIAGPFGLRLQKDASTEKAWRLATRFEPGRTYMVVSGESAFNGQTQAAALTNRSKPATTASPESLSRTPVVLRGDILVPSRNSNAPPGEPALAQDNLKFVFEEAKSPAAGPYAAQEGHTMQSFIHGTNAYPHIVFRGNGATGTVVAGQNSLITRQTNGQEGSQIAERALDQAVWFNTPIDPKSGEMKMFLYSEKDGVKQHHVLKEVGDGETPNRDAGNAISQRQGSVGGFVAMQAESPKEGTSVRLYAYDIESYTSDNEPPTTEPPSPPPVMPIAFPFRRSGGSLDTGDLALALAALAALAIARRRRP
;
A
#
# COMPACT_ATOMS: atom_id res chain seq x y z
N MET A 1 -24.70 52.51 -23.63
CA MET A 1 -25.31 53.87 -23.65
C MET A 1 -26.81 53.75 -23.31
N LYS A 2 -27.55 54.87 -23.21
CA LYS A 2 -28.90 54.99 -22.62
C LYS A 2 -30.08 54.30 -23.38
N ILE A 3 -31.07 53.85 -22.59
CA ILE A 3 -32.55 53.94 -22.79
C ILE A 3 -33.35 52.91 -23.67
N ARG A 4 -34.14 52.08 -22.96
CA ARG A 4 -35.56 51.63 -23.08
C ARG A 4 -36.42 51.70 -24.39
N SER A 5 -37.36 50.71 -24.44
CA SER A 5 -38.80 50.79 -24.89
C SER A 5 -39.12 50.64 -26.40
N LEU A 6 -40.33 50.22 -26.87
CA LEU A 6 -41.64 49.86 -26.23
C LEU A 6 -42.55 49.02 -27.19
N GLY A 7 -43.44 48.15 -26.65
CA GLY A 7 -44.69 47.67 -27.29
C GLY A 7 -44.63 46.39 -28.15
N LEU A 8 -45.74 45.68 -28.46
CA LEU A 8 -47.14 45.78 -27.95
C LEU A 8 -47.97 44.50 -28.30
N ALA A 9 -49.18 44.34 -27.71
CA ALA A 9 -50.26 43.37 -28.03
C ALA A 9 -50.02 41.87 -27.69
N THR A 10 -51.01 41.02 -27.33
CA THR A 10 -52.47 41.19 -27.10
C THR A 10 -52.99 40.24 -26.00
N ALA A 11 -54.18 40.52 -25.42
CA ALA A 11 -54.90 39.68 -24.44
C ALA A 11 -55.80 38.62 -25.14
N GLN A 12 -56.50 37.68 -24.50
CA GLN A 12 -56.98 37.49 -23.10
C GLN A 12 -56.79 36.01 -22.65
N GLN A 13 -57.31 35.41 -21.56
CA GLN A 13 -58.26 35.71 -20.45
C GLN A 13 -57.87 34.75 -19.25
N SER A 14 -58.52 34.53 -18.10
CA SER A 14 -59.81 34.91 -17.48
C SER A 14 -59.80 34.80 -15.92
N ALA A 15 -61.00 34.95 -15.32
CA ALA A 15 -61.52 34.51 -14.01
C ALA A 15 -60.58 33.90 -12.93
N LEU A 16 -60.44 34.44 -11.70
CA LEU A 16 -61.43 34.59 -10.59
C LEU A 16 -61.70 33.26 -9.82
N ALA A 17 -61.85 33.20 -8.48
CA ALA A 17 -62.07 34.23 -7.45
C ALA A 17 -61.35 33.93 -6.09
N GLY A 18 -61.71 34.66 -5.00
CA GLY A 18 -60.93 34.80 -3.76
C GLY A 18 -61.48 34.18 -2.44
N PRO A 19 -61.11 34.73 -1.25
CA PRO A 19 -61.06 33.99 0.04
C PRO A 19 -62.12 34.37 1.10
N PRO A 20 -62.09 33.71 2.29
CA PRO A 20 -62.14 34.42 3.59
C PRO A 20 -61.01 33.97 4.56
N SER A 21 -60.47 34.76 5.52
CA SER A 21 -61.07 35.56 6.64
C SER A 21 -61.61 34.68 7.79
N ARG A 22 -61.32 34.88 9.09
CA ARG A 22 -60.61 35.93 9.90
C ARG A 22 -60.39 35.42 11.35
N ARG A 23 -59.32 35.82 12.08
CA ARG A 23 -59.39 36.29 13.51
C ARG A 23 -58.06 36.82 14.11
N SER A 24 -58.19 37.55 15.22
CA SER A 24 -57.21 38.29 16.03
C SER A 24 -57.45 37.97 17.53
N ARG A 25 -56.80 38.49 18.59
CA ARG A 25 -55.72 39.46 18.89
C ARG A 25 -55.30 39.27 20.38
N ASN A 26 -54.15 39.77 20.83
CA ASN A 26 -53.99 40.59 22.08
C ASN A 26 -52.51 40.96 22.37
N THR A 27 -52.30 41.95 23.24
CA THR A 27 -51.03 42.67 23.50
C THR A 27 -50.90 43.04 25.00
N CYS A 28 -49.70 43.22 25.57
CA CYS A 28 -49.05 44.49 25.96
C CYS A 28 -48.06 44.21 27.14
N ASN A 29 -47.13 45.06 27.60
CA ASN A 29 -46.28 46.15 27.04
C ASN A 29 -45.28 46.61 28.14
N GLU A 30 -44.44 47.65 27.88
CA GLU A 30 -43.65 48.48 28.85
C GLU A 30 -42.29 47.90 29.37
N ASN A 31 -41.19 48.67 29.56
CA ASN A 31 -40.87 50.09 29.31
C ASN A 31 -39.34 50.34 29.02
N PHE A 32 -39.01 51.54 28.51
CA PHE A 32 -37.65 52.14 28.30
C PHE A 32 -37.18 52.95 29.57
N PRO A 33 -35.97 53.59 29.70
CA PRO A 33 -35.05 54.12 28.66
C PRO A 33 -33.52 53.89 28.89
N ILE A 34 -32.65 54.88 28.57
CA ILE A 34 -31.26 54.74 28.06
C ILE A 34 -30.25 55.67 28.80
N VAL A 35 -28.93 55.40 28.68
CA VAL A 35 -27.73 56.27 28.93
C VAL A 35 -27.15 56.31 30.36
N GLY A 36 -25.81 56.32 30.52
CA GLY A 36 -25.19 56.89 31.75
C GLY A 36 -23.78 56.46 32.26
N THR A 37 -22.72 56.50 31.43
CA THR A 37 -21.31 56.80 31.81
C THR A 37 -20.75 56.66 33.26
N THR A 38 -19.69 55.84 33.39
CA THR A 38 -18.46 55.99 34.22
C THR A 38 -18.51 56.26 35.74
N ARG A 39 -17.74 55.44 36.49
CA ARG A 39 -16.72 55.91 37.47
C ARG A 39 -15.67 54.83 37.77
N SER A 40 -14.55 55.23 38.38
CA SER A 40 -13.37 54.40 38.70
C SER A 40 -13.00 54.52 40.19
N ILE A 41 -11.90 53.86 40.61
CA ILE A 41 -11.29 53.88 41.97
C ILE A 41 -12.05 52.97 42.98
N GLY A 42 -11.40 52.19 43.85
CA GLY A 42 -9.97 51.83 43.92
C GLY A 42 -9.52 51.28 45.30
N ILE A 43 -8.52 50.39 45.28
CA ILE A 43 -7.49 50.08 46.31
C ILE A 43 -7.90 50.12 47.81
N MET A 44 -7.83 48.98 48.53
CA MET A 44 -6.94 48.81 49.71
C MET A 44 -6.83 47.35 50.20
N PHE A 45 -5.80 47.08 51.00
CA PHE A 45 -5.41 45.75 51.50
C PHE A 45 -5.93 45.45 52.92
N GLY A 46 -6.12 44.17 53.24
CA GLY A 46 -6.28 43.65 54.60
C GLY A 46 -5.62 42.27 54.73
N ARG A 47 -4.94 41.99 55.85
CA ARG A 47 -4.20 40.73 56.08
C ARG A 47 -5.11 39.61 56.61
N LEU A 48 -4.69 38.37 56.39
CA LEU A 48 -5.12 37.20 57.17
C LEU A 48 -3.90 36.34 57.57
N ASP A 49 -4.06 35.56 58.64
CA ASP A 49 -3.00 34.85 59.36
C ASP A 49 -3.13 33.31 59.19
N ILE A 50 -2.09 32.55 59.55
CA ILE A 50 -1.90 31.15 59.16
C ILE A 50 -2.11 30.19 60.35
N LYS A 51 -3.05 29.23 60.24
CA LYS A 51 -2.88 27.79 60.57
C LYS A 51 -4.17 26.96 60.40
N SER A 52 -4.00 25.74 59.87
CA SER A 52 -4.93 24.58 59.91
C SER A 52 -6.25 24.71 59.12
N LEU A 53 -6.76 23.69 58.41
CA LEU A 53 -6.18 22.42 57.94
C LEU A 53 -6.90 21.97 56.63
N LEU A 54 -6.33 20.99 55.92
CA LEU A 54 -6.76 20.43 54.62
C LEU A 54 -8.27 20.10 54.47
N ILE A 55 -8.83 20.40 53.29
CA ILE A 55 -9.55 19.43 52.38
C ILE A 55 -9.89 20.08 51.01
N ALA A 56 -9.90 19.25 49.96
CA ALA A 56 -10.46 19.45 48.61
C ALA A 56 -9.76 20.38 47.57
N LEU A 57 -9.63 19.81 46.35
CA LEU A 57 -9.61 20.42 45.00
C LEU A 57 -8.54 21.48 44.63
N PRO A 58 -7.49 21.10 43.87
CA PRO A 58 -6.78 22.01 42.97
C PRO A 58 -7.62 22.25 41.70
N ALA A 59 -8.75 22.96 41.84
CA ALA A 59 -9.47 23.50 40.70
C ALA A 59 -8.73 24.76 40.18
N GLY A 60 -7.80 24.57 39.24
CA GLY A 60 -7.05 25.69 38.65
C GLY A 60 -5.62 25.36 38.24
N LEU A 61 -5.46 24.57 37.18
CA LEU A 61 -4.19 24.52 36.43
C LEU A 61 -4.43 24.48 34.91
N VAL A 62 -5.26 25.40 34.41
CA VAL A 62 -5.42 25.66 32.96
C VAL A 62 -4.19 26.41 32.47
N ILE A 63 -3.11 25.68 32.16
CA ILE A 63 -1.90 26.26 31.57
C ILE A 63 -2.07 26.32 30.05
N ALA A 64 -2.49 27.48 29.57
CA ALA A 64 -2.17 28.06 28.26
C ALA A 64 -1.96 27.09 27.07
N ASN A 65 -3.04 26.54 26.52
CA ASN A 65 -3.08 25.96 25.17
C ASN A 65 -2.96 27.09 24.11
N ALA A 66 -1.81 27.77 24.03
CA ALA A 66 -1.66 29.01 23.27
C ALA A 66 -0.31 29.18 22.53
N THR A 67 0.63 28.25 22.66
CA THR A 67 2.01 28.42 22.17
C THR A 67 2.25 28.02 20.71
N LEU A 68 1.34 27.30 20.05
CA LEU A 68 1.41 26.97 18.62
C LEU A 68 0.70 27.97 17.69
N ALA A 69 -0.10 28.90 18.26
CA ALA A 69 -1.02 29.76 17.52
C ALA A 69 -0.62 31.25 17.47
N ALA A 70 0.50 31.64 18.10
CA ALA A 70 0.96 33.02 18.10
C ALA A 70 1.37 33.50 16.69
N ASP A 71 0.99 34.75 16.37
CA ASP A 71 1.45 35.54 15.22
C ASP A 71 1.33 34.92 13.81
N ARG A 72 0.38 33.99 13.60
CA ARG A 72 0.02 33.53 12.24
C ARG A 72 -0.80 34.60 11.48
N PRO A 73 -0.38 35.04 10.28
CA PRO A 73 -1.09 36.10 9.56
C PRO A 73 -2.49 35.68 9.07
N THR A 74 -3.47 36.55 9.25
CA THR A 74 -4.87 36.34 8.83
C THR A 74 -5.17 36.80 7.40
N ASN A 75 -4.34 37.65 6.84
CA ASN A 75 -4.46 38.18 5.48
C ASN A 75 -3.92 37.17 4.45
N PRO A 76 -4.71 36.72 3.45
CA PRO A 76 -4.25 35.77 2.45
C PRO A 76 -3.09 36.25 1.58
N ALA A 77 -2.81 37.57 1.53
CA ALA A 77 -1.63 38.10 0.85
C ALA A 77 -0.31 37.76 1.59
N ASP A 78 -0.34 37.63 2.92
CA ASP A 78 0.86 37.46 3.77
C ASP A 78 1.21 35.99 4.04
N TRP A 79 0.34 35.04 3.70
CA TRP A 79 0.60 33.59 3.80
C TRP A 79 1.78 33.13 2.92
N PRO A 80 2.73 32.29 3.39
CA PRO A 80 3.79 31.74 2.55
C PRO A 80 3.29 30.98 1.30
N ALA A 81 3.74 31.40 0.10
CA ALA A 81 3.44 30.70 -1.14
C ALA A 81 4.19 29.36 -1.19
N LEU A 82 3.46 28.23 -1.29
CA LEU A 82 4.08 26.89 -1.15
C LEU A 82 5.09 26.62 -2.26
N LYS A 83 4.79 26.97 -3.51
CA LYS A 83 5.74 26.94 -4.63
C LYS A 83 7.07 27.67 -4.36
N ASP A 84 7.07 28.70 -3.52
CA ASP A 84 8.27 29.49 -3.20
C ASP A 84 9.05 28.95 -1.99
N VAL A 85 8.36 28.28 -1.06
CA VAL A 85 8.96 27.44 0.00
C VAL A 85 9.69 26.26 -0.63
N TYR A 86 9.06 25.60 -1.60
CA TYR A 86 9.56 24.36 -2.22
C TYR A 86 10.35 24.56 -3.52
N LYS A 87 10.58 25.79 -4.00
CA LYS A 87 11.26 26.08 -5.28
C LYS A 87 12.65 25.44 -5.47
N ASN A 88 13.37 25.16 -4.38
CA ASN A 88 14.67 24.49 -4.39
C ASN A 88 14.56 22.96 -4.22
N HIS A 89 13.35 22.41 -4.05
CA HIS A 89 13.08 21.01 -3.73
C HIS A 89 12.30 20.33 -4.86
N PHE A 90 11.07 20.77 -5.13
CA PHE A 90 10.14 20.16 -6.09
C PHE A 90 9.03 21.13 -6.51
N LEU A 91 8.30 20.78 -7.59
CA LEU A 91 7.10 21.48 -8.01
C LEU A 91 5.94 21.26 -7.02
N ILE A 92 5.02 22.22 -6.95
CA ILE A 92 3.86 22.23 -6.05
C ILE A 92 2.59 22.44 -6.87
N GLY A 93 1.61 21.53 -6.75
CA GLY A 93 0.41 21.58 -7.58
C GLY A 93 -0.93 21.24 -6.93
N SER A 94 -2.00 21.46 -7.69
CA SER A 94 -3.38 21.11 -7.36
C SER A 94 -4.19 20.73 -8.62
N THR A 95 -5.46 20.35 -8.46
CA THR A 95 -6.34 19.95 -9.57
C THR A 95 -7.17 21.08 -10.21
N ASN A 96 -6.96 22.33 -9.79
CA ASN A 96 -7.81 23.49 -10.10
C ASN A 96 -7.64 24.07 -11.54
N LEU A 97 -7.64 23.23 -12.58
CA LEU A 97 -7.51 23.67 -13.97
C LEU A 97 -8.87 24.08 -14.58
N ASP A 98 -9.15 25.40 -14.54
CA ASP A 98 -10.20 26.14 -15.29
C ASP A 98 -9.55 27.47 -15.72
N ALA A 99 -9.73 27.90 -16.98
CA ALA A 99 -9.14 29.13 -17.51
C ALA A 99 -9.42 30.38 -16.65
N ARG A 100 -10.56 30.44 -15.96
CA ARG A 100 -10.94 31.53 -15.03
C ARG A 100 -10.00 31.64 -13.85
N ASN A 101 -9.41 30.54 -13.38
CA ASN A 101 -8.45 30.56 -12.27
C ASN A 101 -7.14 31.26 -12.64
N PHE A 102 -6.89 31.48 -13.93
CA PHE A 102 -5.66 32.07 -14.46
C PHE A 102 -5.90 33.40 -15.20
N GLY A 103 -7.15 33.91 -15.23
CA GLY A 103 -7.54 35.17 -15.87
C GLY A 103 -6.68 36.36 -15.43
N ALA A 104 -6.49 37.35 -16.30
CA ALA A 104 -5.55 38.47 -16.09
C ALA A 104 -5.88 39.32 -14.83
N ASP A 105 -7.15 39.36 -14.47
CA ASP A 105 -7.77 39.99 -13.32
C ASP A 105 -7.55 39.23 -11.99
N VAL A 106 -7.12 37.96 -12.02
CA VAL A 106 -6.79 37.20 -10.81
C VAL A 106 -5.51 37.73 -10.17
N VAL A 107 -5.63 38.33 -8.98
CA VAL A 107 -4.52 38.87 -8.20
C VAL A 107 -4.08 37.86 -7.13
N PRO A 108 -2.83 37.35 -7.15
CA PRO A 108 -2.34 36.42 -6.14
C PRO A 108 -2.37 37.02 -4.73
N GLY A 109 -3.00 36.33 -3.78
CA GLY A 109 -3.15 36.80 -2.39
C GLY A 109 -4.52 37.39 -2.04
N GLU A 110 -5.44 37.54 -2.99
CA GLU A 110 -6.86 37.80 -2.65
C GLU A 110 -7.54 36.55 -2.07
N ASN A 111 -8.63 36.75 -1.33
CA ASN A 111 -9.42 35.68 -0.70
C ASN A 111 -10.35 34.98 -1.72
N SER A 112 -9.77 34.31 -2.73
CA SER A 112 -10.50 33.52 -3.72
C SER A 112 -9.73 32.26 -4.13
N VAL A 113 -10.45 31.23 -4.61
CA VAL A 113 -9.84 29.97 -5.07
C VAL A 113 -8.88 30.21 -6.23
N ALA A 114 -9.23 31.11 -7.16
CA ALA A 114 -8.37 31.52 -8.27
C ALA A 114 -7.07 32.18 -7.77
N ALA A 115 -7.19 33.19 -6.90
CA ALA A 115 -6.05 33.93 -6.36
C ALA A 115 -5.10 33.04 -5.54
N MET A 116 -5.65 32.12 -4.73
CA MET A 116 -4.87 31.11 -4.02
C MET A 116 -4.23 30.09 -4.97
N THR A 117 -4.92 29.70 -6.05
CA THR A 117 -4.38 28.77 -7.06
C THR A 117 -3.13 29.36 -7.73
N VAL A 118 -3.20 30.62 -8.20
CA VAL A 118 -2.04 31.31 -8.79
C VAL A 118 -0.96 31.61 -7.76
N LYS A 119 -1.33 31.87 -6.49
CA LYS A 119 -0.36 32.13 -5.42
C LYS A 119 0.44 30.88 -5.05
N HIS A 120 -0.20 29.76 -4.73
CA HIS A 120 0.47 28.64 -4.06
C HIS A 120 1.07 27.59 -5.00
N PHE A 121 0.60 27.46 -6.24
CA PHE A 121 1.00 26.37 -7.16
C PHE A 121 1.82 26.85 -8.38
N ASN A 122 2.61 25.93 -8.94
CA ASN A 122 3.37 26.10 -10.19
C ASN A 122 3.15 24.97 -11.22
N VAL A 123 2.36 23.95 -10.87
CA VAL A 123 1.84 22.91 -11.78
C VAL A 123 0.39 22.58 -11.41
N VAL A 124 -0.43 22.18 -12.38
CA VAL A 124 -1.80 21.68 -12.14
C VAL A 124 -2.13 20.44 -12.97
N THR A 125 -3.09 19.65 -12.51
CA THR A 125 -3.56 18.42 -13.17
C THR A 125 -5.08 18.49 -13.42
N PRO A 126 -5.60 18.31 -14.64
CA PRO A 126 -7.04 18.25 -14.86
C PRO A 126 -7.59 16.92 -14.36
N GLY A 127 -8.14 16.89 -13.14
CA GLY A 127 -8.58 15.64 -12.47
C GLY A 127 -9.67 14.84 -13.19
N ASN A 128 -10.26 15.36 -14.28
CA ASN A 128 -11.15 14.62 -15.17
C ASN A 128 -11.02 14.96 -16.67
N ALA A 129 -10.73 16.21 -17.04
CA ALA A 129 -10.90 16.70 -18.41
C ALA A 129 -9.93 16.11 -19.48
N MET A 130 -8.93 15.32 -19.07
CA MET A 130 -8.01 14.61 -19.97
C MET A 130 -7.98 13.09 -19.74
N LYS A 131 -8.91 12.54 -18.95
CA LYS A 131 -9.10 11.08 -18.80
C LYS A 131 -9.71 10.50 -20.08
N PRO A 132 -9.50 9.21 -20.43
CA PRO A 132 -9.70 8.72 -21.81
C PRO A 132 -11.11 8.92 -22.41
N GLU A 133 -12.16 9.07 -21.60
CA GLU A 133 -13.49 9.52 -22.03
C GLU A 133 -13.54 10.89 -22.74
N PHE A 134 -12.51 11.73 -22.61
CA PHE A 134 -12.37 12.96 -23.41
C PHE A 134 -12.12 12.66 -24.90
N TRP A 135 -11.59 11.47 -25.22
CA TRP A 135 -11.32 11.05 -26.58
C TRP A 135 -12.59 10.47 -27.22
N ASN A 136 -13.23 11.31 -28.03
CA ASN A 136 -14.30 10.92 -28.94
C ASN A 136 -13.79 10.68 -30.37
N GLY A 137 -12.51 10.33 -30.54
CA GLY A 137 -11.86 10.14 -31.84
C GLY A 137 -11.92 8.69 -32.35
N GLY A 138 -11.86 8.50 -33.67
CA GLY A 138 -11.82 7.18 -34.30
C GLY A 138 -12.46 7.16 -35.70
N ILE A 139 -12.84 5.98 -36.18
CA ILE A 139 -13.50 5.83 -37.50
C ILE A 139 -14.82 6.59 -37.62
N SER A 140 -15.53 6.80 -36.49
CA SER A 140 -16.76 7.59 -36.40
C SER A 140 -16.53 9.11 -36.29
N ASN A 141 -15.31 9.54 -35.98
CA ASN A 141 -14.92 10.94 -35.84
C ASN A 141 -13.38 11.10 -35.93
N PRO A 142 -12.83 11.40 -37.12
CA PRO A 142 -11.38 11.54 -37.29
C PRO A 142 -10.82 12.87 -36.76
N THR A 143 -11.67 13.80 -36.31
CA THR A 143 -11.28 15.17 -35.93
C THR A 143 -11.91 15.56 -34.58
N PRO A 144 -11.46 14.97 -33.44
CA PRO A 144 -11.94 15.33 -32.12
C PRO A 144 -11.77 16.82 -31.81
N ASN A 145 -12.72 17.40 -31.05
CA ASN A 145 -12.89 18.85 -30.90
C ASN A 145 -11.64 19.61 -30.42
N PHE A 146 -10.75 18.96 -29.64
CA PHE A 146 -9.53 19.62 -29.16
C PHE A 146 -8.52 19.91 -30.28
N LEU A 147 -8.59 19.25 -31.44
CA LEU A 147 -7.71 19.55 -32.59
C LEU A 147 -8.11 20.85 -33.32
N THR A 148 -9.33 21.36 -33.12
CA THR A 148 -9.88 22.47 -33.90
C THR A 148 -10.36 23.65 -33.04
N ASN A 149 -10.89 23.38 -31.85
CA ASN A 149 -11.35 24.40 -30.90
C ASN A 149 -10.22 24.76 -29.92
N LEU A 150 -9.32 25.63 -30.36
CA LEU A 150 -8.15 26.05 -29.57
C LEU A 150 -8.47 27.15 -28.53
N THR A 151 -9.69 27.71 -28.56
CA THR A 151 -10.07 28.91 -27.79
C THR A 151 -11.10 28.65 -26.70
N SER A 152 -11.54 27.40 -26.49
CA SER A 152 -12.40 27.03 -25.37
C SER A 152 -12.21 25.55 -24.96
N GLY A 153 -12.64 25.22 -23.73
CA GLY A 153 -12.36 23.92 -23.13
C GLY A 153 -10.86 23.70 -22.91
N ILE A 154 -10.43 22.43 -22.86
CA ILE A 154 -9.11 22.04 -22.34
C ILE A 154 -7.91 22.78 -22.97
N ASN A 155 -7.96 23.16 -24.26
CA ASN A 155 -6.92 23.99 -24.88
C ASN A 155 -6.81 25.38 -24.26
N ALA A 156 -7.95 26.02 -23.96
CA ALA A 156 -7.99 27.33 -23.32
C ALA A 156 -7.64 27.25 -21.83
N ASP A 157 -8.04 26.17 -21.15
CA ASP A 157 -7.69 25.94 -19.75
C ASP A 157 -6.17 25.76 -19.59
N ILE A 158 -5.55 24.87 -20.38
CA ILE A 158 -4.09 24.67 -20.40
C ILE A 158 -3.39 25.96 -20.87
N GLY A 159 -3.89 26.62 -21.92
CA GLY A 159 -3.32 27.86 -22.44
C GLY A 159 -3.32 29.01 -21.43
N ALA A 160 -4.37 29.15 -20.63
CA ALA A 160 -4.44 30.14 -19.55
C ALA A 160 -3.46 29.82 -18.41
N ALA A 161 -3.32 28.55 -18.03
CA ALA A 161 -2.32 28.11 -17.05
C ALA A 161 -0.89 28.39 -17.55
N ASN A 162 -0.56 28.00 -18.79
CA ASN A 162 0.75 28.24 -19.40
C ASN A 162 1.05 29.74 -19.55
N ALA A 163 0.07 30.57 -19.90
CA ALA A 163 0.21 32.02 -19.95
C ALA A 163 0.50 32.68 -18.58
N ARG A 164 0.19 31.99 -17.46
CA ARG A 164 0.61 32.37 -16.10
C ARG A 164 1.90 31.68 -15.64
N GLY A 165 2.60 30.97 -16.53
CA GLY A 165 3.81 30.19 -16.22
C GLY A 165 3.55 28.89 -15.46
N VAL A 166 2.29 28.50 -15.29
CA VAL A 166 1.88 27.28 -14.59
C VAL A 166 1.93 26.10 -15.56
N LYS A 167 2.57 25.02 -15.12
CA LYS A 167 2.74 23.79 -15.90
C LYS A 167 1.46 22.95 -15.83
N VAL A 168 1.19 22.13 -16.84
CA VAL A 168 0.09 21.15 -16.78
C VAL A 168 0.62 19.73 -16.92
N THR A 169 0.22 18.86 -16.00
CA THR A 169 0.36 17.40 -16.15
C THR A 169 -0.90 16.86 -16.82
N GLY A 170 -0.77 16.21 -17.96
CA GLY A 170 -1.87 15.49 -18.60
C GLY A 170 -2.17 14.19 -17.86
N HIS A 171 -3.41 14.05 -17.38
CA HIS A 171 -3.90 12.88 -16.67
C HIS A 171 -5.21 12.42 -17.34
N VAL A 172 -5.26 11.32 -18.08
CA VAL A 172 -4.24 10.26 -18.30
C VAL A 172 -4.45 9.68 -19.70
N LEU A 173 -3.38 9.32 -20.41
CA LEU A 173 -3.50 8.69 -21.73
C LEU A 173 -4.18 7.32 -21.66
N VAL A 174 -3.68 6.39 -20.83
CA VAL A 174 -4.19 5.01 -20.74
C VAL A 174 -4.62 4.70 -19.31
N TRP A 175 -5.89 4.37 -19.12
CA TRP A 175 -6.44 3.89 -17.86
C TRP A 175 -7.42 2.73 -18.11
N HIS A 176 -7.80 2.04 -17.04
CA HIS A 176 -8.83 1.00 -17.08
C HIS A 176 -10.24 1.58 -16.81
N ASN A 177 -10.31 2.68 -16.07
CA ASN A 177 -11.52 3.41 -15.68
C ASN A 177 -11.70 4.69 -16.53
N GLN A 178 -12.87 5.35 -16.44
CA GLN A 178 -13.26 6.56 -17.20
C GLN A 178 -12.79 6.53 -18.67
N SER A 179 -13.15 5.44 -19.34
CA SER A 179 -12.67 5.04 -20.65
C SER A 179 -13.78 4.46 -21.55
N ALA A 180 -15.06 4.71 -21.25
CA ALA A 180 -16.22 3.92 -21.72
C ALA A 180 -16.23 3.54 -23.22
N GLN A 181 -15.76 4.40 -24.12
CA GLN A 181 -15.74 4.16 -25.57
C GLN A 181 -14.34 3.89 -26.17
N TRP A 182 -13.25 4.06 -25.40
CA TRP A 182 -11.88 3.91 -25.89
C TRP A 182 -11.00 3.11 -24.90
N PRO A 183 -10.46 1.93 -25.24
CA PRO A 183 -10.60 1.19 -26.52
C PRO A 183 -12.05 0.71 -26.70
N ALA A 184 -12.33 -0.13 -27.70
CA ALA A 184 -13.69 -0.61 -27.94
C ALA A 184 -14.41 -1.11 -26.66
N PRO A 185 -15.71 -0.79 -26.47
CA PRO A 185 -16.52 -1.36 -25.39
C PRO A 185 -16.50 -2.89 -25.41
N ASN A 186 -16.61 -3.51 -24.23
CA ASN A 186 -16.72 -4.96 -24.18
C ASN A 186 -18.08 -5.43 -24.70
N VAL A 187 -18.08 -6.53 -25.44
CA VAL A 187 -19.26 -7.18 -26.01
C VAL A 187 -19.52 -8.52 -25.34
N LEU A 188 -20.79 -8.94 -25.31
CA LEU A 188 -21.19 -10.26 -24.83
C LEU A 188 -20.95 -11.30 -25.92
N THR A 189 -20.15 -12.33 -25.63
CA THR A 189 -19.90 -13.44 -26.57
C THR A 189 -21.09 -14.40 -26.65
N ALA A 190 -21.14 -15.20 -27.71
CA ALA A 190 -22.10 -16.30 -27.83
C ALA A 190 -21.97 -17.36 -26.70
N SER A 191 -20.85 -17.37 -25.97
CA SER A 191 -20.61 -18.21 -24.78
C SER A 191 -20.95 -17.52 -23.44
N GLY A 192 -21.51 -16.31 -23.46
CA GLY A 192 -21.88 -15.56 -22.25
C GLY A 192 -20.68 -14.97 -21.49
N GLY A 193 -19.51 -14.82 -22.14
CA GLY A 193 -18.37 -14.06 -21.65
C GLY A 193 -18.45 -12.59 -22.06
N TRP A 194 -17.70 -11.71 -21.40
CA TRP A 194 -17.51 -10.32 -21.83
C TRP A 194 -16.08 -10.13 -22.31
N GLU A 195 -15.89 -9.56 -23.50
CA GLU A 195 -14.55 -9.35 -24.09
C GLU A 195 -14.44 -8.06 -24.89
N THR A 196 -13.23 -7.52 -25.03
CA THR A 196 -12.95 -6.45 -25.99
C THR A 196 -12.92 -7.02 -27.42
N PRO A 197 -13.64 -6.44 -28.40
CA PRO A 197 -13.80 -7.02 -29.74
C PRO A 197 -12.62 -6.77 -30.70
N TRP A 198 -11.53 -6.13 -30.26
CA TRP A 198 -10.33 -5.89 -31.08
C TRP A 198 -9.30 -7.02 -30.92
N ASP A 199 -8.59 -7.35 -31.99
CA ASP A 199 -7.37 -8.18 -31.96
C ASP A 199 -6.12 -7.35 -31.62
N TYR A 200 -4.97 -8.01 -31.44
CA TYR A 200 -3.70 -7.35 -31.14
C TYR A 200 -3.32 -6.28 -32.17
N ALA A 201 -3.46 -6.57 -33.46
CA ALA A 201 -3.08 -5.65 -34.54
C ALA A 201 -3.94 -4.38 -34.55
N THR A 202 -5.27 -4.55 -34.43
CA THR A 202 -6.22 -3.44 -34.33
C THR A 202 -5.98 -2.63 -33.07
N ALA A 203 -5.77 -3.28 -31.92
CA ALA A 203 -5.51 -2.60 -30.67
C ALA A 203 -4.22 -1.79 -30.70
N LYS A 204 -3.12 -2.36 -31.21
CA LYS A 204 -1.84 -1.66 -31.33
C LYS A 204 -1.92 -0.45 -32.25
N MET A 205 -2.46 -0.60 -33.45
CA MET A 205 -2.64 0.49 -34.41
C MET A 205 -3.48 1.64 -33.82
N ASN A 206 -4.57 1.33 -33.11
CA ASN A 206 -5.43 2.34 -32.50
C ASN A 206 -4.78 3.01 -31.28
N LEU A 207 -4.02 2.28 -30.46
CA LEU A 207 -3.25 2.82 -29.34
C LEU A 207 -2.20 3.83 -29.82
N GLU A 208 -1.41 3.44 -30.82
CA GLU A 208 -0.39 4.31 -31.44
C GLU A 208 -1.01 5.56 -32.09
N TYR A 209 -2.12 5.40 -32.82
CA TYR A 209 -2.84 6.52 -33.43
C TYR A 209 -3.36 7.52 -32.39
N TYR A 210 -4.00 7.01 -31.34
CA TYR A 210 -4.55 7.80 -30.24
C TYR A 210 -3.45 8.58 -29.50
N ILE A 211 -2.41 7.90 -29.04
CA ILE A 211 -1.33 8.53 -28.27
C ILE A 211 -0.56 9.53 -29.13
N ARG A 212 -0.31 9.23 -30.42
CA ARG A 212 0.26 10.20 -31.35
C ARG A 212 -0.59 11.46 -31.45
N THR A 213 -1.89 11.30 -31.63
CA THR A 213 -2.83 12.42 -31.86
C THR A 213 -2.97 13.29 -30.60
N VAL A 214 -3.09 12.68 -29.43
CA VAL A 214 -3.22 13.41 -28.15
C VAL A 214 -1.89 14.01 -27.71
N ALA A 215 -0.86 13.19 -27.52
CA ALA A 215 0.40 13.65 -26.94
C ALA A 215 1.15 14.61 -27.88
N GLY A 216 1.02 14.45 -29.21
CA GLY A 216 1.60 15.35 -30.20
C GLY A 216 0.89 16.69 -30.33
N HIS A 217 -0.44 16.73 -30.11
CA HIS A 217 -1.20 17.98 -30.02
C HIS A 217 -0.80 18.78 -28.79
N PHE A 218 -0.78 18.14 -27.61
CA PHE A 218 -0.39 18.78 -26.35
C PHE A 218 1.13 18.90 -26.14
N ASP A 219 1.96 18.67 -27.16
CA ASP A 219 3.39 19.04 -27.19
C ASP A 219 3.60 20.46 -27.78
N GLN A 220 2.53 21.13 -28.24
CA GLN A 220 2.58 22.45 -28.88
C GLN A 220 2.22 23.59 -27.91
N GLU A 221 2.87 24.74 -28.10
CA GLU A 221 2.47 26.01 -27.47
C GLU A 221 1.23 26.59 -28.18
N PRO A 222 0.33 27.31 -27.48
CA PRO A 222 0.41 27.72 -26.08
C PRO A 222 -0.24 26.74 -25.08
N PHE A 223 -0.70 25.56 -25.52
CA PHE A 223 -1.45 24.59 -24.71
C PHE A 223 -0.61 23.35 -24.40
N LYS A 224 0.61 23.57 -23.89
CA LYS A 224 1.62 22.53 -23.73
C LYS A 224 1.51 21.78 -22.38
N THR A 225 1.44 20.46 -22.48
CA THR A 225 1.66 19.55 -21.35
C THR A 225 3.14 19.44 -21.02
N TYR A 226 3.44 19.54 -19.73
CA TYR A 226 4.78 19.41 -19.16
C TYR A 226 5.12 17.94 -18.83
N ALA A 227 4.14 17.22 -18.32
CA ALA A 227 4.21 15.81 -18.00
C ALA A 227 2.93 15.09 -18.48
N TRP A 228 3.00 13.78 -18.62
CA TRP A 228 1.87 12.89 -18.90
C TRP A 228 1.91 11.68 -17.97
N ASP A 229 0.81 11.43 -17.29
CA ASP A 229 0.49 10.10 -16.78
C ASP A 229 0.12 9.26 -18.01
N VAL A 230 1.04 8.39 -18.44
CA VAL A 230 0.88 7.63 -19.70
C VAL A 230 0.04 6.39 -19.45
N VAL A 231 0.32 5.67 -18.37
CA VAL A 231 -0.49 4.56 -17.87
C VAL A 231 -0.78 4.82 -16.40
N ASN A 232 -2.07 4.79 -16.05
CA ASN A 232 -2.53 4.85 -14.67
C ASN A 232 -3.07 3.46 -14.23
N GLU A 233 -2.75 3.06 -13.00
CA GLU A 233 -3.36 1.95 -12.25
C GLU A 233 -3.43 0.61 -13.01
N ALA A 234 -2.27 0.04 -13.35
CA ALA A 234 -2.21 -1.23 -14.09
C ALA A 234 -2.11 -2.48 -13.18
N PHE A 235 -1.64 -2.36 -11.94
CA PHE A 235 -1.31 -3.51 -11.08
C PHE A 235 -2.31 -3.77 -9.97
N LYS A 236 -2.58 -5.05 -9.68
CA LYS A 236 -3.26 -5.53 -8.47
C LYS A 236 -2.59 -4.95 -7.23
N ASP A 237 -3.32 -4.83 -6.12
CA ASP A 237 -2.78 -4.17 -4.93
C ASP A 237 -1.84 -5.07 -4.12
N ASN A 238 -2.11 -6.38 -4.10
CA ASN A 238 -1.32 -7.37 -3.37
C ASN A 238 -0.70 -8.41 -4.34
N PRO A 239 0.23 -8.03 -5.25
CA PRO A 239 0.82 -8.98 -6.18
C PRO A 239 1.69 -10.01 -5.46
N ASP A 240 1.45 -11.28 -5.76
CA ASP A 240 2.01 -12.42 -5.03
C ASP A 240 3.52 -12.59 -5.30
N ASN A 241 3.90 -12.68 -6.58
CA ASN A 241 5.27 -12.58 -7.05
C ASN A 241 5.51 -11.15 -7.58
N PRO A 242 6.17 -10.27 -6.82
CA PRO A 242 6.35 -8.89 -7.25
C PRO A 242 7.36 -8.73 -8.39
N ALA A 243 8.25 -9.70 -8.62
CA ALA A 243 9.26 -9.65 -9.68
C ALA A 243 8.70 -10.09 -11.05
N ASP A 244 7.62 -10.87 -11.07
CA ASP A 244 6.84 -11.15 -12.29
C ASP A 244 5.70 -10.11 -12.44
N TRP A 245 6.10 -8.88 -12.76
CA TRP A 245 5.18 -7.75 -12.92
C TRP A 245 4.08 -8.01 -13.98
N ARG A 246 4.31 -8.92 -14.92
CA ARG A 246 3.35 -9.27 -15.98
C ARG A 246 2.11 -9.96 -15.45
N ASN A 247 2.30 -10.86 -14.47
CA ASN A 247 1.21 -11.56 -13.78
C ASN A 247 0.59 -10.72 -12.64
N ALA A 248 1.28 -9.67 -12.20
CA ALA A 248 0.79 -8.67 -11.25
C ALA A 248 -0.25 -7.70 -11.83
N LEU A 249 -0.45 -7.65 -13.16
CA LEU A 249 -1.46 -6.82 -13.82
C LEU A 249 -2.88 -7.13 -13.32
N ARG A 250 -3.76 -6.12 -13.36
CA ARG A 250 -5.22 -6.28 -13.19
C ARG A 250 -5.76 -7.27 -14.22
N THR A 251 -6.24 -8.43 -13.75
CA THR A 251 -6.89 -9.45 -14.58
C THR A 251 -8.36 -9.57 -14.14
N GLY A 252 -8.96 -10.76 -14.06
CA GLY A 252 -10.36 -10.88 -13.67
C GLY A 252 -11.34 -10.30 -14.71
N TYR A 253 -12.26 -9.42 -14.28
CA TYR A 253 -13.39 -8.95 -15.09
C TYR A 253 -13.86 -7.54 -14.69
N SER A 254 -14.80 -6.93 -15.41
CA SER A 254 -15.37 -5.64 -14.98
C SER A 254 -16.65 -5.87 -14.15
N PRO A 255 -16.79 -5.32 -12.93
CA PRO A 255 -15.97 -4.27 -12.32
C PRO A 255 -14.99 -4.74 -11.20
N GLU A 256 -14.72 -6.05 -11.04
CA GLU A 256 -13.84 -6.57 -9.98
C GLU A 256 -12.40 -6.80 -10.49
N GLU A 257 -11.43 -6.11 -9.91
CA GLU A 257 -10.06 -5.88 -10.44
C GLU A 257 -9.99 -4.95 -11.67
N ARG A 258 -11.07 -4.80 -12.45
CA ARG A 258 -11.18 -3.83 -13.56
C ARG A 258 -10.01 -3.94 -14.56
N PRO A 259 -9.83 -5.08 -15.25
CA PRO A 259 -8.74 -5.29 -16.19
C PRO A 259 -8.77 -4.27 -17.34
N SER A 260 -7.59 -3.79 -17.72
CA SER A 260 -7.44 -2.92 -18.88
C SER A 260 -7.95 -3.60 -20.15
N ARG A 261 -8.88 -2.97 -20.86
CA ARG A 261 -9.37 -3.48 -22.15
C ARG A 261 -8.32 -3.45 -23.25
N TRP A 262 -7.28 -2.62 -23.10
CA TRP A 262 -6.07 -2.73 -23.94
C TRP A 262 -5.36 -4.06 -23.70
N ALA A 263 -5.19 -4.49 -22.45
CA ALA A 263 -4.61 -5.79 -22.12
C ALA A 263 -5.44 -6.97 -22.65
N GLN A 264 -6.78 -6.87 -22.56
CA GLN A 264 -7.70 -7.88 -23.11
C GLN A 264 -7.57 -8.01 -24.63
N ALA A 265 -7.50 -6.89 -25.37
CA ALA A 265 -7.33 -6.92 -26.81
C ALA A 265 -5.91 -7.35 -27.24
N TYR A 266 -4.88 -6.91 -26.51
CA TYR A 266 -3.49 -7.30 -26.76
C TYR A 266 -3.26 -8.80 -26.58
N ALA A 267 -3.97 -9.46 -25.66
CA ALA A 267 -3.92 -10.91 -25.48
C ALA A 267 -4.42 -11.72 -26.71
N LYS A 268 -5.16 -11.08 -27.63
CA LYS A 268 -5.67 -11.71 -28.86
C LYS A 268 -4.64 -11.70 -29.98
N GLY A 269 -3.63 -12.54 -29.84
CA GLY A 269 -2.53 -12.73 -30.82
C GLY A 269 -1.22 -12.04 -30.45
N GLY A 270 -1.18 -11.29 -29.35
CA GLY A 270 0.04 -10.77 -28.74
C GLY A 270 0.06 -11.04 -27.23
N LYS A 271 0.76 -10.20 -26.47
CA LYS A 271 0.96 -10.38 -25.03
C LYS A 271 0.24 -9.27 -24.26
N SER A 272 -0.53 -9.65 -23.25
CA SER A 272 -1.46 -8.76 -22.52
C SER A 272 -0.78 -7.56 -21.84
N TRP A 273 0.53 -7.60 -21.59
CA TRP A 273 1.30 -6.54 -20.94
C TRP A 273 1.97 -5.56 -21.93
N ASP A 274 2.15 -5.93 -23.20
CA ASP A 274 2.95 -5.14 -24.15
C ASP A 274 2.32 -3.76 -24.45
N TYR A 275 1.00 -3.59 -24.23
CA TYR A 275 0.30 -2.32 -24.42
C TYR A 275 0.90 -1.16 -23.60
N MET A 276 1.48 -1.45 -22.43
CA MET A 276 2.10 -0.41 -21.61
C MET A 276 3.43 0.06 -22.23
N TYR A 277 4.27 -0.87 -22.69
CA TYR A 277 5.51 -0.51 -23.37
C TYR A 277 5.21 0.25 -24.67
N ASP A 278 4.26 -0.25 -25.47
CA ASP A 278 3.84 0.41 -26.71
C ASP A 278 3.23 1.79 -26.45
N ALA A 279 2.48 1.99 -25.36
CA ALA A 279 1.96 3.29 -24.95
C ALA A 279 3.06 4.29 -24.59
N PHE A 280 4.01 3.90 -23.72
CA PHE A 280 5.17 4.74 -23.39
C PHE A 280 6.05 5.01 -24.61
N TYR A 281 6.30 4.02 -25.45
CA TYR A 281 7.10 4.17 -26.66
C TYR A 281 6.44 5.15 -27.63
N ALA A 282 5.13 5.01 -27.89
CA ALA A 282 4.36 5.93 -28.71
C ALA A 282 4.33 7.35 -28.13
N ALA A 283 4.21 7.51 -26.81
CA ALA A 283 4.29 8.82 -26.15
C ALA A 283 5.69 9.44 -26.35
N ARG A 284 6.76 8.68 -26.10
CA ARG A 284 8.15 9.13 -26.27
C ARG A 284 8.50 9.52 -27.71
N GLN A 285 7.85 8.92 -28.71
CA GLN A 285 8.00 9.38 -30.11
C GLN A 285 7.36 10.76 -30.32
N ASN A 286 6.19 11.00 -29.74
CA ASN A 286 5.30 12.09 -30.15
C ASN A 286 5.25 13.31 -29.21
N THR A 287 5.79 13.24 -27.99
CA THR A 287 5.88 14.40 -27.09
C THR A 287 7.27 14.58 -26.44
N THR A 288 7.64 15.82 -26.13
CA THR A 288 8.82 16.16 -25.30
C THR A 288 8.56 16.08 -23.80
N ALA A 289 7.29 15.91 -23.38
CA ALA A 289 6.87 15.86 -21.98
C ALA A 289 7.59 14.79 -21.14
N ILE A 290 7.55 14.97 -19.83
CA ILE A 290 7.95 13.98 -18.82
C ILE A 290 6.92 12.84 -18.83
N LEU A 291 7.35 11.59 -18.94
CA LEU A 291 6.46 10.42 -19.01
C LEU A 291 6.43 9.68 -17.67
N ASN A 292 5.24 9.60 -17.08
CA ASN A 292 4.98 9.05 -15.77
C ASN A 292 4.16 7.75 -15.83
N TYR A 293 4.47 6.82 -14.94
CA TYR A 293 3.59 5.70 -14.57
C TYR A 293 2.94 6.02 -13.22
N ASN A 294 1.61 5.97 -13.10
CA ASN A 294 0.89 6.44 -11.90
C ASN A 294 0.06 5.30 -11.27
N ASP A 295 0.09 5.12 -9.95
CA ASP A 295 -0.75 4.16 -9.20
C ASP A 295 -0.84 4.56 -7.71
N PHE A 296 -1.69 3.90 -6.93
CA PHE A 296 -1.92 4.13 -5.49
C PHE A 296 -1.64 2.85 -4.67
N ASN A 297 -1.84 2.89 -3.34
CA ASN A 297 -1.61 1.79 -2.38
C ASN A 297 -0.19 1.21 -2.34
N ASP A 298 0.72 1.68 -3.20
CA ASP A 298 2.11 1.29 -3.29
C ASP A 298 2.93 1.68 -2.04
N ASN A 299 2.55 2.76 -1.37
CA ASN A 299 3.06 3.14 -0.04
C ASN A 299 2.70 2.11 1.05
N GLU A 300 1.53 1.46 0.95
CA GLU A 300 1.10 0.38 1.85
C GLU A 300 1.58 -1.00 1.38
N ARG A 301 2.10 -1.09 0.14
CA ARG A 301 2.34 -2.34 -0.58
C ARG A 301 3.70 -2.37 -1.24
N ALA A 302 4.70 -2.71 -0.43
CA ALA A 302 6.06 -2.99 -0.88
C ALA A 302 6.12 -4.00 -2.06
N SER A 303 5.19 -4.95 -2.17
CA SER A 303 5.10 -5.83 -3.35
C SER A 303 4.63 -5.09 -4.60
N LYS A 304 3.60 -4.24 -4.52
CA LYS A 304 3.14 -3.38 -5.63
C LYS A 304 4.23 -2.39 -6.07
N ALA A 305 4.89 -1.73 -5.11
CA ALA A 305 6.03 -0.87 -5.38
C ALA A 305 7.18 -1.62 -6.09
N THR A 306 7.53 -2.83 -5.62
CA THR A 306 8.55 -3.67 -6.26
C THR A 306 8.13 -4.10 -7.68
N THR A 307 6.85 -4.38 -7.92
CA THR A 307 6.29 -4.66 -9.25
C THR A 307 6.42 -3.47 -10.20
N ILE A 308 6.03 -2.28 -9.75
CA ILE A 308 6.11 -1.04 -10.53
C ILE A 308 7.58 -0.73 -10.87
N ALA A 309 8.47 -0.80 -9.88
CA ALA A 309 9.90 -0.61 -10.08
C ALA A 309 10.51 -1.63 -11.07
N SER A 310 10.09 -2.90 -10.99
CA SER A 310 10.55 -3.97 -11.88
C SER A 310 10.11 -3.75 -13.34
N MET A 311 8.87 -3.32 -13.58
CA MET A 311 8.38 -2.92 -14.90
C MET A 311 9.17 -1.71 -15.45
N VAL A 312 9.30 -0.64 -14.65
CA VAL A 312 9.95 0.60 -15.09
C VAL A 312 11.43 0.39 -15.40
N LYS A 313 12.14 -0.40 -14.58
CA LYS A 313 13.51 -0.80 -14.86
C LYS A 313 13.62 -1.54 -16.19
N GLU A 314 12.81 -2.58 -16.40
CA GLU A 314 12.84 -3.37 -17.63
C GLU A 314 12.51 -2.52 -18.87
N PHE A 315 11.52 -1.63 -18.78
CA PHE A 315 11.14 -0.70 -19.85
C PHE A 315 12.29 0.24 -20.21
N ASN A 316 13.00 0.76 -19.22
CA ASN A 316 14.13 1.67 -19.42
C ASN A 316 15.37 0.95 -19.96
N GLU A 317 15.67 -0.26 -19.48
CA GLU A 317 16.76 -1.10 -20.00
C GLU A 317 16.49 -1.53 -21.46
N ARG A 318 15.26 -1.99 -21.77
CA ARG A 318 14.83 -2.33 -23.13
C ARG A 318 14.91 -1.14 -24.08
N TYR A 319 14.38 0.01 -23.68
CA TYR A 319 14.38 1.21 -24.52
C TYR A 319 15.79 1.78 -24.73
N ALA A 320 16.68 1.68 -23.75
CA ALA A 320 18.08 2.03 -23.92
C ALA A 320 18.77 1.14 -24.98
N ALA A 321 18.49 -0.16 -24.97
CA ALA A 321 18.99 -1.09 -25.98
C ALA A 321 18.38 -0.86 -27.38
N GLU A 322 17.07 -0.58 -27.46
CA GLU A 322 16.40 -0.21 -28.72
C GLU A 322 16.97 1.11 -29.28
N SER A 323 17.16 2.12 -28.43
CA SER A 323 17.76 3.42 -28.79
C SER A 323 19.21 3.28 -29.27
N ALA A 324 20.02 2.48 -28.57
CA ALA A 324 21.40 2.19 -28.98
C ALA A 324 21.48 1.43 -30.32
N ALA A 325 20.44 0.66 -30.67
CA ALA A 325 20.26 0.04 -31.98
C ALA A 325 19.62 0.98 -33.03
N GLY A 326 19.51 2.28 -32.75
CA GLY A 326 18.98 3.28 -33.69
C GLY A 326 17.45 3.27 -33.85
N LYS A 327 16.70 2.64 -32.94
CA LYS A 327 15.24 2.59 -32.98
C LYS A 327 14.63 3.73 -32.16
N GLY A 328 13.74 4.49 -32.79
CA GLY A 328 12.95 5.52 -32.12
C GLY A 328 13.67 6.86 -31.90
N ARG A 329 12.91 7.83 -31.41
CA ARG A 329 13.32 9.20 -31.10
C ARG A 329 14.09 9.23 -29.79
N ILE A 330 15.40 9.44 -29.85
CA ILE A 330 16.21 9.72 -28.66
C ILE A 330 15.98 11.18 -28.24
N LEU A 331 15.47 11.39 -27.03
CA LEU A 331 15.46 12.68 -26.35
C LEU A 331 16.63 12.76 -25.38
N LEU A 332 17.20 13.95 -25.20
CA LEU A 332 18.27 14.19 -24.22
C LEU A 332 17.74 14.93 -22.98
N ASP A 333 18.39 14.71 -21.84
CA ASP A 333 18.20 15.50 -20.61
C ASP A 333 18.99 16.82 -20.65
N ALA A 334 18.83 17.66 -19.63
CA ALA A 334 19.54 18.95 -19.52
C ALA A 334 21.08 18.81 -19.33
N LYS A 335 21.60 17.59 -19.19
CA LYS A 335 23.03 17.26 -19.09
C LYS A 335 23.55 16.56 -20.37
N GLY A 336 22.70 16.37 -21.38
CA GLY A 336 23.03 15.73 -22.66
C GLY A 336 22.93 14.21 -22.67
N ASN A 337 22.44 13.56 -21.62
CA ASN A 337 22.26 12.10 -21.59
C ASN A 337 20.95 11.68 -22.26
N PRO A 338 20.86 10.51 -22.90
CA PRO A 338 19.59 9.93 -23.32
C PRO A 338 18.58 9.84 -22.15
N ARG A 339 17.38 10.35 -22.35
CA ARG A 339 16.27 10.20 -21.40
C ARG A 339 15.76 8.75 -21.39
N PRO A 340 15.30 8.25 -20.23
CA PRO A 340 14.65 6.96 -20.12
C PRO A 340 13.32 6.92 -20.90
N LEU A 341 12.71 5.74 -21.00
CA LEU A 341 11.36 5.60 -21.54
C LEU A 341 10.32 6.17 -20.56
N VAL A 342 10.45 5.80 -19.30
CA VAL A 342 9.68 6.30 -18.16
C VAL A 342 10.59 7.23 -17.35
N ASP A 343 10.25 8.51 -17.25
CA ASP A 343 11.04 9.51 -16.51
C ASP A 343 10.72 9.55 -15.01
N VAL A 344 9.49 9.15 -14.63
CA VAL A 344 8.92 9.31 -13.29
C VAL A 344 8.08 8.09 -12.91
N ILE A 345 8.06 7.75 -11.61
CA ILE A 345 7.00 6.94 -11.00
C ILE A 345 6.15 7.84 -10.08
N GLY A 346 4.85 7.86 -10.34
CA GLY A 346 3.83 8.58 -9.59
C GLY A 346 3.16 7.68 -8.58
N THR A 347 3.20 8.10 -7.32
CA THR A 347 2.38 7.55 -6.23
C THR A 347 1.28 8.56 -5.94
N GLN A 348 0.01 8.13 -6.01
CA GLN A 348 -1.14 9.04 -5.90
C GLN A 348 -1.16 9.77 -4.56
N GLY A 349 -1.19 9.03 -3.45
CA GLY A 349 -1.19 9.62 -2.12
C GLY A 349 -2.56 9.93 -1.53
N HIS A 350 -3.61 9.18 -1.92
CA HIS A 350 -4.90 9.18 -1.22
C HIS A 350 -4.77 8.45 0.12
N TRP A 351 -4.65 9.19 1.22
CA TRP A 351 -4.23 8.67 2.52
C TRP A 351 -5.11 9.15 3.68
N ASP A 352 -4.95 8.50 4.83
CA ASP A 352 -5.54 8.87 6.11
C ASP A 352 -4.50 8.79 7.25
N MET A 353 -4.90 9.01 8.49
CA MET A 353 -4.03 9.00 9.68
C MET A 353 -3.26 7.69 9.92
N ARG A 354 -3.64 6.59 9.24
CA ARG A 354 -2.90 5.32 9.20
C ARG A 354 -1.64 5.34 8.32
N LEU A 355 -1.36 6.46 7.63
CA LEU A 355 -0.17 6.65 6.79
C LEU A 355 1.13 6.21 7.51
N ASN A 356 1.64 5.05 7.12
CA ASN A 356 2.92 4.53 7.58
C ASN A 356 4.05 5.20 6.78
N LEU A 357 4.58 6.32 7.29
CA LEU A 357 5.64 7.06 6.61
C LEU A 357 6.94 6.26 6.44
N ASP A 358 7.21 5.26 7.28
CA ASP A 358 8.35 4.37 7.07
C ASP A 358 8.13 3.40 5.90
N ALA A 359 6.87 3.03 5.63
CA ALA A 359 6.50 2.28 4.44
C ALA A 359 6.56 3.15 3.18
N PHE A 360 6.09 4.40 3.27
CA PHE A 360 6.21 5.36 2.18
C PHE A 360 7.68 5.69 1.85
N GLU A 361 8.55 5.88 2.85
CA GLU A 361 9.99 6.07 2.63
C GLU A 361 10.64 4.87 1.93
N ARG A 362 10.24 3.63 2.29
CA ARG A 362 10.67 2.42 1.57
C ARG A 362 10.19 2.40 0.12
N THR A 363 8.98 2.88 -0.16
CA THR A 363 8.42 2.99 -1.52
C THR A 363 9.17 4.04 -2.36
N ILE A 364 9.44 5.23 -1.82
CA ILE A 364 10.30 6.23 -2.48
C ILE A 364 11.64 5.61 -2.87
N LYS A 365 12.33 4.94 -1.93
CA LYS A 365 13.65 4.32 -2.17
C LYS A 365 13.59 3.24 -3.24
N THR A 366 12.58 2.36 -3.18
CA THR A 366 12.31 1.32 -4.21
C THR A 366 12.18 1.91 -5.63
N TYR A 367 11.61 3.11 -5.76
CA TYR A 367 11.50 3.79 -7.05
C TYR A 367 12.78 4.51 -7.48
N LEU A 368 13.44 5.23 -6.55
CA LEU A 368 14.70 5.93 -6.84
C LEU A 368 15.85 4.97 -7.19
N GLU A 369 15.82 3.72 -6.70
CA GLU A 369 16.72 2.63 -7.10
C GLU A 369 16.61 2.26 -8.59
N THR A 370 15.50 2.57 -9.27
CA THR A 370 15.40 2.41 -10.74
C THR A 370 16.09 3.53 -11.53
N GLY A 371 16.54 4.60 -10.86
CA GLY A 371 17.21 5.76 -11.47
C GLY A 371 16.28 6.79 -12.13
N VAL A 372 14.97 6.68 -11.89
CA VAL A 372 13.92 7.65 -12.29
C VAL A 372 13.62 8.64 -11.15
N ASN A 373 12.80 9.66 -11.43
CA ASN A 373 12.26 10.56 -10.39
C ASN A 373 10.98 9.97 -9.76
N VAL A 374 10.55 10.53 -8.62
CA VAL A 374 9.24 10.24 -8.01
C VAL A 374 8.38 11.49 -8.01
N ASP A 375 7.10 11.36 -8.32
CA ASP A 375 6.10 12.41 -8.10
C ASP A 375 5.05 11.90 -7.09
N LEU A 376 4.62 12.76 -6.16
CA LEU A 376 3.43 12.54 -5.33
C LEU A 376 2.27 13.27 -6.01
N THR A 377 1.32 12.56 -6.61
CA THR A 377 0.55 13.09 -7.75
C THR A 377 -0.88 13.54 -7.45
N GLU A 378 -1.49 12.98 -6.41
CA GLU A 378 -2.93 13.10 -6.09
C GLU A 378 -3.15 13.16 -4.55
N LEU A 379 -2.29 13.89 -3.84
CA LEU A 379 -2.25 13.90 -2.37
C LEU A 379 -3.56 14.38 -1.73
N ASP A 380 -4.11 13.56 -0.83
CA ASP A 380 -4.99 13.96 0.27
C ASP A 380 -4.68 13.13 1.52
N LEU A 381 -4.86 13.71 2.71
CA LEU A 381 -4.50 13.06 3.98
C LEU A 381 -5.63 13.27 5.00
N ALA A 382 -6.67 12.45 4.94
CA ALA A 382 -7.90 12.64 5.69
C ALA A 382 -7.73 12.35 7.21
N PRO A 383 -8.14 13.26 8.12
CA PRO A 383 -8.05 13.05 9.56
C PRO A 383 -9.08 12.04 10.08
N THR A 384 -10.24 11.97 9.41
CA THR A 384 -11.32 11.03 9.74
C THR A 384 -12.07 10.66 8.47
N LEU A 385 -12.26 9.37 8.24
CA LEU A 385 -13.16 8.82 7.21
C LEU A 385 -14.22 7.95 7.91
N GLY A 386 -15.47 7.98 7.40
CA GLY A 386 -16.58 7.28 8.06
C GLY A 386 -17.08 7.97 9.35
N LEU A 387 -17.33 9.28 9.31
CA LEU A 387 -18.17 9.94 10.30
C LEU A 387 -19.61 10.04 9.76
N ASP A 388 -20.52 9.30 10.39
CA ASP A 388 -21.92 9.23 9.95
C ASP A 388 -22.61 10.62 10.01
N LYS A 389 -23.56 10.88 9.11
CA LYS A 389 -24.18 12.21 8.93
C LYS A 389 -24.91 12.72 10.18
N GLY A 390 -25.28 11.83 11.10
CA GLY A 390 -25.83 12.15 12.42
C GLY A 390 -24.81 12.25 13.57
N GLN A 391 -23.60 11.71 13.41
CA GLN A 391 -22.51 11.77 14.41
C GLN A 391 -21.42 12.78 14.02
N ARG A 392 -21.84 13.90 13.41
CA ARG A 392 -20.95 14.98 13.00
C ARG A 392 -20.52 15.78 14.23
N ILE A 393 -19.25 15.64 14.60
CA ILE A 393 -18.63 16.46 15.64
C ILE A 393 -18.67 17.92 15.16
N GLN A 394 -19.28 18.78 15.97
CA GLN A 394 -19.27 20.23 15.76
C GLN A 394 -18.04 20.81 16.47
N ASN A 395 -17.52 21.94 15.97
CA ASN A 395 -16.30 22.63 16.42
C ASN A 395 -16.03 22.48 17.94
N GLY A 396 -14.91 21.85 18.29
CA GLY A 396 -14.52 21.59 19.67
C GLY A 396 -13.26 20.71 19.78
N PRO A 397 -12.75 20.47 21.00
CA PRO A 397 -11.36 20.04 21.22
C PRO A 397 -10.95 18.71 20.56
N GLU A 398 -11.90 17.79 20.34
CA GLU A 398 -11.65 16.53 19.61
C GLU A 398 -11.24 16.79 18.15
N MET A 399 -11.89 17.76 17.48
CA MET A 399 -11.53 18.16 16.11
C MET A 399 -10.22 18.94 16.07
N ASP A 400 -9.95 19.77 17.07
CA ASP A 400 -8.72 20.56 17.14
C ASP A 400 -7.50 19.63 17.26
N ALA A 401 -7.58 18.60 18.11
CA ALA A 401 -6.57 17.54 18.25
C ALA A 401 -6.40 16.71 16.96
N LEU A 402 -7.48 16.37 16.25
CA LEU A 402 -7.42 15.66 14.97
C LEU A 402 -6.76 16.50 13.86
N PHE A 403 -6.95 17.82 13.86
CA PHE A 403 -6.27 18.72 12.92
C PHE A 403 -4.80 18.95 13.29
N GLU A 404 -4.45 18.98 14.57
CA GLU A 404 -3.06 18.98 15.06
C GLU A 404 -2.33 17.69 14.65
N GLU A 405 -2.95 16.52 14.84
CA GLU A 405 -2.38 15.24 14.40
C GLU A 405 -2.20 15.20 12.86
N GLN A 406 -3.20 15.69 12.10
CA GLN A 406 -3.07 15.87 10.65
C GLN A 406 -1.88 16.79 10.31
N GLY A 407 -1.70 17.90 11.03
CA GLY A 407 -0.56 18.81 10.90
C GLY A 407 0.77 18.08 11.11
N ILE A 408 0.87 17.27 12.17
CA ILE A 408 2.07 16.47 12.47
C ILE A 408 2.39 15.49 11.34
N GLN A 409 1.41 14.78 10.79
CA GLN A 409 1.64 13.86 9.67
C GLN A 409 2.05 14.60 8.40
N TYR A 410 1.44 15.76 8.10
CA TYR A 410 1.89 16.65 7.03
C TYR A 410 3.33 17.13 7.23
N ALA A 411 3.72 17.51 8.45
CA ALA A 411 5.07 17.97 8.75
C ALA A 411 6.11 16.84 8.57
N LYS A 412 5.84 15.63 9.07
CA LYS A 412 6.69 14.45 8.83
C LYS A 412 6.81 14.13 7.33
N LEU A 413 5.67 14.10 6.61
CA LEU A 413 5.61 13.85 5.17
C LEU A 413 6.46 14.87 4.39
N PHE A 414 6.30 16.17 4.64
CA PHE A 414 7.05 17.18 3.89
C PHE A 414 8.53 17.28 4.31
N SER A 415 8.90 16.94 5.55
CA SER A 415 10.31 16.76 5.92
C SER A 415 10.96 15.59 5.16
N LEU A 416 10.26 14.45 5.06
CA LEU A 416 10.67 13.30 4.25
C LEU A 416 10.81 13.66 2.77
N LEU A 417 9.83 14.33 2.18
CA LEU A 417 9.87 14.73 0.77
C LEU A 417 11.00 15.73 0.48
N LYS A 418 11.32 16.63 1.42
CA LYS A 418 12.51 17.52 1.33
C LYS A 418 13.83 16.74 1.37
N GLU A 419 13.90 15.66 2.15
CA GLU A 419 15.08 14.81 2.20
C GLU A 419 15.38 14.17 0.84
N TYR A 420 14.36 13.62 0.17
CA TYR A 420 14.49 12.95 -1.13
C TYR A 420 14.26 13.88 -2.35
N ALA A 421 14.27 15.20 -2.18
CA ALA A 421 13.94 16.16 -3.24
C ALA A 421 14.92 16.16 -4.43
N ALA A 422 14.40 16.23 -5.66
CA ALA A 422 15.19 16.26 -6.90
C ALA A 422 15.91 17.61 -7.14
N GLY A 423 15.42 18.69 -6.53
CA GLY A 423 16.05 20.01 -6.56
C GLY A 423 17.27 20.12 -5.62
N PRO A 424 18.05 21.22 -5.72
CA PRO A 424 19.30 21.41 -4.97
C PRO A 424 19.16 21.50 -3.43
N GLY A 425 17.94 21.49 -2.89
CA GLY A 425 17.65 21.35 -1.46
C GLY A 425 17.55 19.90 -0.96
N GLY A 426 17.59 18.91 -1.86
CA GLY A 426 17.61 17.48 -1.52
C GLY A 426 18.86 17.07 -0.72
N ARG A 427 18.72 16.04 0.11
CA ARG A 427 19.74 15.58 1.08
C ARG A 427 20.16 14.12 0.89
N HIS A 428 19.83 13.53 -0.26
CA HIS A 428 19.98 12.12 -0.64
C HIS A 428 21.04 11.96 -1.75
N PRO A 429 22.36 12.02 -1.43
CA PRO A 429 23.43 11.91 -2.43
C PRO A 429 23.51 10.53 -3.11
N GLU A 430 22.77 9.53 -2.64
CA GLU A 430 22.81 8.15 -3.12
C GLU A 430 21.96 7.88 -4.38
N TYR A 431 20.98 8.74 -4.70
CA TYR A 431 20.05 8.51 -5.82
C TYR A 431 20.28 9.46 -7.02
N LYS A 432 19.98 8.98 -8.22
CA LYS A 432 20.12 9.74 -9.48
C LYS A 432 18.96 10.71 -9.73
N GLY A 433 17.73 10.25 -9.48
CA GLY A 433 16.52 11.05 -9.48
C GLY A 433 16.07 11.33 -8.03
N GLY A 434 14.98 12.07 -7.87
CA GLY A 434 14.37 12.38 -6.56
C GLY A 434 12.89 12.71 -6.67
N VAL A 435 12.29 13.10 -5.54
CA VAL A 435 10.95 13.69 -5.46
C VAL A 435 10.93 15.00 -6.23
N HIS A 436 10.14 15.06 -7.31
CA HIS A 436 10.23 16.09 -8.34
C HIS A 436 8.98 16.99 -8.41
N ARG A 437 7.81 16.45 -8.07
CA ARG A 437 6.54 17.19 -7.87
C ARG A 437 5.75 16.63 -6.69
N VAL A 438 5.05 17.52 -6.00
CA VAL A 438 3.98 17.19 -5.06
C VAL A 438 2.70 17.93 -5.47
N THR A 439 1.64 17.20 -5.77
CA THR A 439 0.34 17.72 -6.20
C THR A 439 -0.75 17.20 -5.27
N TRP A 440 -1.58 18.10 -4.74
CA TRP A 440 -2.81 17.74 -4.03
C TRP A 440 -3.96 17.45 -5.01
N TRP A 441 -4.85 16.51 -4.68
CA TRP A 441 -6.02 16.23 -5.52
C TRP A 441 -7.17 17.26 -5.42
N GLY A 442 -6.92 18.35 -4.69
CA GLY A 442 -7.81 19.49 -4.54
C GLY A 442 -7.04 20.71 -4.04
N MET A 443 -7.77 21.72 -3.53
CA MET A 443 -7.18 22.85 -2.79
C MET A 443 -7.89 23.05 -1.45
N THR A 444 -9.22 23.11 -1.45
CA THR A 444 -10.05 23.29 -0.26
C THR A 444 -10.85 22.03 0.03
N ASP A 445 -10.93 21.63 1.31
CA ASP A 445 -11.84 20.57 1.78
C ASP A 445 -13.28 20.83 1.27
N PRO A 446 -13.91 19.95 0.47
CA PRO A 446 -15.24 20.19 -0.11
C PRO A 446 -16.40 20.04 0.91
N GLY A 447 -16.11 20.27 2.19
CA GLY A 447 -16.94 19.95 3.34
C GLY A 447 -16.43 18.74 4.12
N TYR A 448 -17.06 18.50 5.29
CA TYR A 448 -16.68 17.58 6.37
C TYR A 448 -16.45 16.09 6.03
N HIS A 449 -16.44 15.68 4.76
CA HIS A 449 -16.31 14.28 4.31
C HIS A 449 -14.94 13.95 3.70
N THR A 450 -14.18 14.96 3.25
CA THR A 450 -12.77 14.81 2.85
C THR A 450 -11.98 16.02 3.35
N ASN A 451 -11.74 16.07 4.66
CA ASN A 451 -10.93 17.10 5.31
C ASN A 451 -9.41 16.93 5.04
N GLY A 452 -9.02 16.47 3.85
CA GLY A 452 -7.67 15.98 3.55
C GLY A 452 -6.66 17.03 3.07
N TYR A 453 -7.10 18.25 2.75
CA TYR A 453 -6.27 19.27 2.10
C TYR A 453 -5.71 20.32 3.08
N PRO A 454 -4.73 21.14 2.69
CA PRO A 454 -4.15 22.15 3.58
C PRO A 454 -5.11 23.31 3.91
N TRP A 455 -6.15 23.54 3.12
CA TRP A 455 -7.15 24.59 3.33
C TRP A 455 -8.55 24.01 3.60
N SER A 456 -9.27 24.67 4.50
CA SER A 456 -10.69 24.42 4.77
C SER A 456 -11.58 24.79 3.58
N GLY A 457 -12.84 24.33 3.59
CA GLY A 457 -13.86 24.64 2.58
C GLY A 457 -14.26 26.11 2.43
N VAL A 458 -13.72 27.01 3.28
CA VAL A 458 -13.86 28.47 3.18
C VAL A 458 -12.53 29.16 2.82
N GLY A 459 -11.55 28.42 2.32
CA GLY A 459 -10.25 28.93 1.86
C GLY A 459 -9.28 29.32 2.99
N GLN A 460 -9.66 29.16 4.26
CA GLN A 460 -8.77 29.44 5.40
C GLN A 460 -7.79 28.28 5.65
N PRO A 461 -6.52 28.52 6.01
CA PRO A 461 -5.51 27.48 6.11
C PRO A 461 -5.62 26.73 7.44
N LYS A 462 -5.44 25.41 7.40
CA LYS A 462 -5.46 24.51 8.57
C LYS A 462 -4.05 24.31 9.12
N GLU A 463 -3.92 23.60 10.24
CA GLU A 463 -2.64 23.10 10.75
C GLU A 463 -1.80 22.40 9.65
N ALA A 464 -2.44 21.56 8.83
CA ALA A 464 -1.84 20.94 7.64
C ALA A 464 -1.09 21.93 6.72
N TYR A 465 -1.60 23.15 6.52
CA TYR A 465 -0.91 24.17 5.74
C TYR A 465 0.32 24.73 6.47
N TRP A 466 0.19 25.10 7.74
CA TRP A 466 1.29 25.68 8.52
C TRP A 466 2.42 24.66 8.76
N ALA A 467 2.07 23.41 9.04
CA ALA A 467 2.97 22.26 9.02
C ALA A 467 3.72 22.13 7.68
N THR A 468 3.03 22.36 6.57
CA THR A 468 3.64 22.30 5.22
C THR A 468 4.51 23.53 4.90
N THR A 469 4.32 24.69 5.54
CA THR A 469 5.20 25.86 5.29
C THR A 469 6.56 25.76 5.99
N ASN A 470 6.65 25.09 7.14
CA ASN A 470 7.91 24.85 7.84
C ASN A 470 7.91 23.52 8.63
N PRO A 471 8.04 22.37 7.93
CA PRO A 471 7.83 21.05 8.52
C PRO A 471 8.80 20.71 9.66
N GLU A 472 10.08 21.08 9.55
CA GLU A 472 11.04 20.80 10.62
C GLU A 472 10.73 21.59 11.90
N GLN A 473 10.35 22.87 11.79
CA GLN A 473 10.00 23.67 12.97
C GLN A 473 8.69 23.19 13.61
N TYR A 474 7.67 22.87 12.80
CA TYR A 474 6.39 22.38 13.31
C TYR A 474 6.56 21.09 14.14
N LEU A 475 7.47 20.20 13.73
CA LEU A 475 7.82 19.01 14.51
C LEU A 475 8.56 19.36 15.81
N ILE A 476 9.54 20.27 15.76
CA ILE A 476 10.26 20.74 16.95
C ILE A 476 9.29 21.34 17.99
N ASP A 477 8.35 22.18 17.55
CA ASP A 477 7.39 22.85 18.43
C ASP A 477 6.38 21.86 19.05
N ALA A 478 6.04 20.77 18.34
CA ALA A 478 5.26 19.64 18.87
C ALA A 478 6.06 18.73 19.85
N GLY A 479 7.37 18.92 19.97
CA GLY A 479 8.27 18.07 20.77
C GLY A 479 8.78 16.81 20.04
N LEU A 480 8.66 16.77 18.70
CA LEU A 480 9.08 15.65 17.85
C LEU A 480 10.40 15.94 17.11
N PRO A 481 11.21 14.90 16.82
CA PRO A 481 12.45 15.09 16.06
C PRO A 481 12.15 15.35 14.57
N PRO A 482 12.68 16.43 13.97
CA PRO A 482 12.30 16.89 12.63
C PRO A 482 12.70 15.96 11.49
N ASN A 483 13.55 14.96 11.75
CA ASN A 483 14.05 13.99 10.77
C ASN A 483 13.72 12.54 11.18
N GLY A 484 12.75 12.33 12.08
CA GLY A 484 12.46 11.02 12.68
C GLY A 484 13.45 10.60 13.78
N VAL A 485 13.17 9.46 14.41
CA VAL A 485 13.97 8.87 15.51
C VAL A 485 14.95 7.85 14.91
N ALA A 486 16.24 8.18 14.95
CA ALA A 486 17.32 7.28 14.55
C ALA A 486 17.91 6.55 15.76
N ALA A 487 17.88 5.22 15.74
CA ALA A 487 18.41 4.35 16.78
C ALA A 487 19.58 3.50 16.27
N THR A 488 20.51 3.14 17.16
CA THR A 488 21.60 2.20 16.88
C THR A 488 21.46 0.97 17.77
N PHE A 489 21.49 -0.21 17.18
CA PHE A 489 21.29 -1.50 17.83
C PHE A 489 22.58 -2.32 17.74
N SER A 490 23.00 -2.99 18.83
CA SER A 490 24.27 -3.73 18.85
C SER A 490 24.06 -5.21 19.13
N TYR A 491 24.46 -6.08 18.20
CA TYR A 491 24.35 -7.53 18.30
C TYR A 491 25.50 -8.22 17.55
N GLY A 492 25.99 -9.35 18.05
CA GLY A 492 27.08 -10.11 17.42
C GLY A 492 28.46 -9.44 17.42
N GLY A 493 28.60 -8.27 18.05
CA GLY A 493 29.78 -7.39 17.93
C GLY A 493 29.65 -6.32 16.85
N GLU A 494 28.49 -6.24 16.18
CA GLU A 494 28.20 -5.32 15.09
C GLU A 494 27.10 -4.33 15.49
N SER A 495 27.03 -3.18 14.81
CA SER A 495 26.08 -2.11 15.10
C SER A 495 25.23 -1.74 13.89
N PHE A 496 23.91 -1.89 14.02
CA PHE A 496 22.89 -1.65 13.02
C PHE A 496 22.23 -0.29 13.27
N LYS A 497 21.90 0.45 12.22
CA LYS A 497 21.14 1.71 12.33
C LYS A 497 19.81 1.59 11.62
N ALA A 498 18.77 2.13 12.24
CA ALA A 498 17.48 2.32 11.60
C ALA A 498 16.84 3.63 12.06
N ARG A 499 15.88 4.10 11.28
CA ARG A 499 15.13 5.33 11.51
C ARG A 499 13.64 5.06 11.31
N THR A 500 12.82 5.59 12.22
CA THR A 500 11.36 5.61 12.09
C THR A 500 10.86 7.05 12.25
N TRP A 501 9.82 7.42 11.49
CA TRP A 501 9.09 8.68 11.67
C TRP A 501 8.18 8.69 12.91
N GLY A 502 8.01 7.55 13.58
CA GLY A 502 7.29 7.40 14.84
C GLY A 502 5.79 7.65 14.77
N GLY A 503 5.09 7.35 15.86
CA GLY A 503 3.62 7.30 15.90
C GLY A 503 3.06 5.88 15.77
N LYS A 504 1.77 5.70 16.12
CA LYS A 504 1.06 4.40 16.18
C LYS A 504 1.35 3.46 15.00
N ASN A 505 1.40 4.02 13.79
CA ASN A 505 1.36 3.29 12.52
C ASN A 505 2.73 3.19 11.83
N ALA A 506 3.79 3.78 12.40
CA ALA A 506 5.13 3.83 11.81
C ALA A 506 6.07 2.78 12.45
N GLN A 507 6.76 2.01 11.62
CA GLN A 507 7.85 1.13 12.09
C GLN A 507 8.99 0.97 11.08
N ALA A 508 10.21 1.06 11.61
CA ALA A 508 11.42 0.67 10.91
C ALA A 508 11.63 -0.84 11.03
N MET A 509 12.09 -1.50 9.97
CA MET A 509 12.34 -2.94 9.96
C MET A 509 13.76 -3.24 9.47
N ILE A 510 14.48 -4.14 10.17
CA ILE A 510 15.82 -4.60 9.80
C ILE A 510 15.84 -6.13 9.78
N ASP A 511 16.26 -6.73 8.66
CA ASP A 511 16.65 -8.15 8.62
C ASP A 511 18.13 -8.28 9.03
N ILE A 512 18.46 -9.13 10.00
CA ILE A 512 19.79 -9.32 10.59
C ILE A 512 20.18 -10.80 10.49
N ASN A 513 21.22 -11.12 9.71
CA ASN A 513 21.87 -12.43 9.73
C ASN A 513 22.37 -12.79 11.15
N VAL A 514 22.14 -14.04 11.55
CA VAL A 514 22.79 -14.67 12.72
C VAL A 514 23.57 -15.91 12.28
N PRO A 515 24.67 -16.28 12.99
CA PRO A 515 25.43 -17.48 12.70
C PRO A 515 24.57 -18.76 12.67
N VAL A 516 24.92 -19.72 11.81
CA VAL A 516 24.16 -20.97 11.62
C VAL A 516 23.94 -21.75 12.92
N GLY A 517 24.92 -21.73 13.83
CA GLY A 517 24.82 -22.37 15.15
C GLY A 517 23.86 -21.71 16.15
N THR A 518 23.34 -20.52 15.87
CA THR A 518 22.40 -19.81 16.75
C THR A 518 21.08 -20.60 16.86
N LYS A 519 20.58 -20.74 18.09
CA LYS A 519 19.28 -21.37 18.41
C LYS A 519 18.26 -20.37 18.92
N ASN A 520 18.69 -19.49 19.83
CA ASN A 520 17.88 -18.40 20.39
C ASN A 520 18.71 -17.11 20.36
N VAL A 521 18.07 -15.97 20.14
CA VAL A 521 18.73 -14.66 20.13
C VAL A 521 18.55 -13.98 21.48
N VAL A 522 19.68 -13.64 22.11
CA VAL A 522 19.72 -12.84 23.33
C VAL A 522 19.86 -11.38 22.94
N PHE A 523 18.82 -10.58 23.21
CA PHE A 523 18.77 -9.16 22.91
C PHE A 523 17.99 -8.42 24.02
N THR A 524 18.50 -7.28 24.47
CA THR A 524 18.02 -6.58 25.68
C THR A 524 18.04 -5.05 25.48
N ALA A 525 17.48 -4.28 26.42
CA ALA A 525 17.55 -2.82 26.35
C ALA A 525 19.01 -2.27 26.32
N ALA A 526 19.98 -2.99 26.90
CA ALA A 526 21.40 -2.64 26.84
C ALA A 526 22.01 -2.80 25.43
N ASN A 527 21.32 -3.46 24.51
CA ASN A 527 21.68 -3.55 23.10
C ASN A 527 21.16 -2.37 22.27
N VAL A 528 20.42 -1.42 22.87
CA VAL A 528 19.73 -0.31 22.19
C VAL A 528 20.33 1.03 22.60
N SER A 529 20.84 1.80 21.63
CA SER A 529 21.27 3.19 21.80
C SER A 529 20.28 4.11 21.10
N LEU A 530 19.58 4.92 21.89
CA LEU A 530 18.55 5.87 21.45
C LEU A 530 19.12 7.31 21.40
N PRO A 531 18.45 8.24 20.68
CA PRO A 531 18.81 9.66 20.74
C PRO A 531 18.45 10.26 22.11
N ALA A 532 19.03 11.43 22.43
CA ALA A 532 18.81 12.09 23.71
C ALA A 532 17.31 12.33 23.98
N GLY A 533 16.88 12.02 25.21
CA GLY A 533 15.48 12.13 25.63
C GLY A 533 14.59 10.92 25.30
N PHE A 534 15.04 9.98 24.46
CA PHE A 534 14.32 8.72 24.20
C PHE A 534 14.79 7.59 25.11
N ALA A 535 13.86 6.80 25.63
CA ALA A 535 14.11 5.60 26.42
C ALA A 535 13.34 4.39 25.84
N VAL A 536 13.84 3.17 26.06
CA VAL A 536 13.09 1.95 25.72
C VAL A 536 11.89 1.84 26.65
N GLU A 537 10.68 1.91 26.10
CA GLU A 537 9.43 1.73 26.84
C GLU A 537 9.08 0.25 26.97
N SER A 538 9.21 -0.51 25.88
CA SER A 538 8.96 -1.96 25.89
C SER A 538 9.75 -2.71 24.81
N MET A 539 9.85 -4.02 25.00
CA MET A 539 10.43 -4.95 24.02
C MET A 539 9.55 -6.20 23.94
N LYS A 540 9.11 -6.56 22.73
CA LYS A 540 8.35 -7.79 22.45
C LYS A 540 9.22 -8.76 21.64
N PHE A 541 9.01 -10.06 21.83
CA PHE A 541 9.76 -11.13 21.16
C PHE A 541 8.79 -12.10 20.49
N ASN A 542 9.03 -12.42 19.22
CA ASN A 542 8.19 -13.32 18.42
C ASN A 542 9.08 -14.29 17.62
N PRO A 543 9.17 -15.58 17.99
CA PRO A 543 8.49 -16.23 19.11
C PRO A 543 8.97 -15.69 20.48
N PRO A 544 8.21 -15.90 21.58
CA PRO A 544 8.54 -15.35 22.91
C PRO A 544 9.87 -15.82 23.51
N ASP A 545 10.40 -16.98 23.08
CA ASP A 545 11.72 -17.49 23.45
C ASP A 545 12.85 -17.00 22.51
N CYS A 546 12.48 -16.19 21.51
CA CYS A 546 13.31 -15.69 20.42
C CYS A 546 14.13 -16.78 19.72
N ALA A 547 13.55 -17.97 19.56
CA ALA A 547 14.13 -19.04 18.74
C ALA A 547 14.30 -18.60 17.28
N VAL A 548 15.43 -19.00 16.68
CA VAL A 548 15.76 -18.77 15.27
C VAL A 548 16.07 -20.11 14.61
N VAL A 549 15.19 -20.54 13.72
CA VAL A 549 15.38 -21.72 12.87
C VAL A 549 15.33 -21.31 11.39
N PRO A 550 15.84 -22.12 10.45
CA PRO A 550 15.83 -21.75 9.03
C PRO A 550 14.43 -21.39 8.53
N GLY A 551 14.31 -20.33 7.73
CA GLY A 551 13.03 -19.79 7.26
C GLY A 551 12.16 -19.08 8.31
N LYS A 552 12.44 -19.24 9.61
CA LYS A 552 11.62 -18.69 10.70
C LYS A 552 12.49 -17.81 11.64
N PRO A 553 12.77 -16.55 11.25
CA PRO A 553 13.51 -15.58 12.08
C PRO A 553 12.79 -15.25 13.40
N CYS A 554 13.52 -14.85 14.44
CA CYS A 554 12.92 -14.15 15.58
C CYS A 554 12.73 -12.67 15.25
N HIS A 555 11.57 -12.10 15.54
CA HIS A 555 11.35 -10.66 15.51
C HIS A 555 11.42 -10.09 16.93
N VAL A 556 12.23 -9.04 17.13
CA VAL A 556 12.27 -8.25 18.36
C VAL A 556 11.72 -6.86 18.05
N THR A 557 10.52 -6.57 18.57
CA THR A 557 9.90 -5.25 18.45
C THR A 557 10.32 -4.40 19.63
N VAL A 558 11.12 -3.36 19.39
CA VAL A 558 11.54 -2.37 20.37
C VAL A 558 10.68 -1.13 20.20
N THR A 559 9.92 -0.76 21.22
CA THR A 559 9.20 0.52 21.28
C THR A 559 9.95 1.44 22.23
N ALA A 560 10.41 2.57 21.72
CA ALA A 560 11.00 3.66 22.49
C ALA A 560 10.01 4.83 22.61
N ARG A 561 10.00 5.52 23.75
CA ARG A 561 9.21 6.74 23.96
C ARG A 561 10.13 7.93 24.19
N GLY A 562 9.80 9.07 23.57
CA GLY A 562 10.52 10.34 23.72
C GLY A 562 10.14 11.13 24.99
N PRO A 563 10.64 12.37 25.11
CA PRO A 563 10.17 13.32 26.12
C PRO A 563 8.68 13.59 25.97
N ALA A 564 8.00 13.95 27.07
CA ALA A 564 6.58 14.32 27.01
C ALA A 564 6.36 15.47 25.99
N PRO A 565 5.42 15.32 25.04
CA PRO A 565 5.18 16.33 24.00
C PRO A 565 4.50 17.59 24.55
N ALA A 566 4.41 18.64 23.72
CA ALA A 566 3.74 19.88 24.07
C ALA A 566 2.23 19.69 24.36
N THR A 567 1.59 18.75 23.68
CA THR A 567 0.15 18.44 23.76
C THR A 567 -0.06 16.92 23.81
N ALA A 568 -1.03 16.45 24.60
CA ALA A 568 -1.26 15.02 24.86
C ALA A 568 -1.82 14.23 23.65
N SER A 569 -2.16 14.93 22.58
CA SER A 569 -2.55 14.46 21.25
C SER A 569 -1.37 13.86 20.46
N VAL A 570 -0.13 14.25 20.77
CA VAL A 570 1.06 13.86 20.00
C VAL A 570 1.57 12.48 20.43
N GLU A 571 1.49 11.48 19.56
CA GLU A 571 2.17 10.20 19.80
C GLU A 571 3.69 10.36 19.58
N ASN A 572 4.45 10.15 20.65
CA ASN A 572 5.90 10.38 20.73
C ASN A 572 6.72 9.07 20.79
N THR A 573 6.12 7.93 20.40
CA THR A 573 6.81 6.64 20.27
C THR A 573 7.52 6.44 18.94
N ALA A 574 8.53 5.56 18.97
CA ALA A 574 9.30 5.08 17.84
C ALA A 574 9.45 3.56 17.93
N THR A 575 8.96 2.85 16.91
CA THR A 575 8.92 1.38 16.88
C THR A 575 9.91 0.83 15.85
N PHE A 576 10.69 -0.16 16.27
CA PHE A 576 11.72 -0.83 15.47
C PHE A 576 11.57 -2.34 15.55
N VAL A 577 11.44 -3.02 14.41
CA VAL A 577 11.37 -4.49 14.33
C VAL A 577 12.69 -5.04 13.82
N LEU A 578 13.42 -5.72 14.70
CA LEU A 578 14.66 -6.41 14.37
C LEU A 578 14.37 -7.89 14.11
N SER A 579 14.42 -8.29 12.84
CA SER A 579 14.24 -9.67 12.41
C SER A 579 15.60 -10.38 12.39
N PHE A 580 15.86 -11.26 13.36
CA PHE A 580 17.09 -12.06 13.42
C PHE A 580 16.87 -13.43 12.76
N GLY A 581 17.55 -13.69 11.65
CA GLY A 581 17.35 -14.90 10.84
C GLY A 581 18.65 -15.56 10.39
N LYS A 582 18.58 -16.85 10.09
CA LYS A 582 19.62 -17.54 9.32
C LYS A 582 19.44 -17.19 7.85
N MET A 583 20.53 -17.20 7.08
CA MET A 583 20.50 -16.93 5.64
C MET A 583 19.52 -17.87 4.92
N THR A 584 18.64 -17.32 4.09
CA THR A 584 17.71 -18.10 3.26
C THR A 584 17.75 -17.63 1.82
N VAL A 585 17.49 -18.58 0.91
CA VAL A 585 17.30 -18.34 -0.51
C VAL A 585 16.00 -19.03 -0.91
N GLY A 586 15.16 -18.32 -1.65
CA GLY A 586 13.97 -18.88 -2.27
C GLY A 586 13.78 -18.30 -3.66
N TRP A 587 13.35 -19.13 -4.63
CA TRP A 587 13.22 -18.68 -6.02
C TRP A 587 11.78 -18.64 -6.51
N MET A 588 11.60 -17.92 -7.62
CA MET A 588 10.33 -17.76 -8.33
C MET A 588 10.60 -17.80 -9.83
N ASP A 589 9.85 -18.63 -10.56
CA ASP A 589 9.84 -18.61 -12.02
C ASP A 589 9.04 -17.39 -12.53
N ALA A 590 9.53 -16.73 -13.58
CA ALA A 590 8.71 -15.86 -14.41
C ALA A 590 8.50 -16.52 -15.78
N ALA A 591 7.58 -17.48 -15.84
CA ALA A 591 7.23 -18.20 -17.07
C ALA A 591 6.78 -17.26 -18.22
N ASN A 592 6.33 -16.05 -17.88
CA ASN A 592 5.89 -15.01 -18.81
C ASN A 592 6.98 -13.98 -19.17
N ALA A 593 8.21 -14.10 -18.64
CA ALA A 593 9.34 -13.24 -19.00
C ALA A 593 9.85 -13.51 -20.43
N LEU A 594 9.14 -12.93 -21.41
CA LEU A 594 9.50 -12.71 -22.82
C LEU A 594 10.58 -13.65 -23.40
N GLU A 595 10.21 -14.91 -23.68
CA GLU A 595 11.00 -15.88 -24.47
C GLU A 595 12.41 -16.22 -23.94
N ALA A 596 12.74 -15.77 -22.73
CA ALA A 596 13.87 -16.23 -21.94
C ALA A 596 13.41 -16.19 -20.46
N PRO A 597 12.82 -17.28 -19.92
CA PRO A 597 12.15 -17.23 -18.62
C PRO A 597 13.14 -17.05 -17.46
N PHE A 598 13.44 -15.79 -17.15
CA PHE A 598 14.21 -15.40 -15.99
C PHE A 598 13.57 -15.98 -14.72
N SER A 599 14.40 -16.59 -13.87
CA SER A 599 14.00 -16.88 -12.50
C SER A 599 14.54 -15.76 -11.60
N TYR A 600 13.91 -15.54 -10.46
CA TYR A 600 14.38 -14.61 -9.44
C TYR A 600 14.70 -15.36 -8.16
N ALA A 601 15.77 -14.99 -7.45
CA ALA A 601 16.06 -15.51 -6.11
C ALA A 601 16.01 -14.37 -5.08
N ASP A 602 15.07 -14.49 -4.14
CA ASP A 602 14.99 -13.62 -2.96
C ASP A 602 15.93 -14.16 -1.89
N VAL A 603 16.96 -13.38 -1.56
CA VAL A 603 17.96 -13.70 -0.54
C VAL A 603 17.65 -12.86 0.70
N ARG A 604 17.35 -13.50 1.83
CA ARG A 604 17.17 -12.83 3.13
C ARG A 604 18.25 -13.25 4.11
N PHE A 605 18.55 -12.35 5.04
CA PHE A 605 19.53 -12.58 6.11
C PHE A 605 20.91 -12.98 5.57
N SER A 606 21.38 -12.32 4.51
CA SER A 606 22.68 -12.58 3.88
C SER A 606 23.84 -12.45 4.88
N ASP A 607 24.81 -13.38 4.81
CA ASP A 607 26.04 -13.37 5.60
C ASP A 607 27.09 -12.34 5.11
N GLY A 608 26.84 -11.70 3.96
CA GLY A 608 27.71 -10.68 3.34
C GLY A 608 29.01 -11.19 2.72
N VAL A 609 29.25 -12.51 2.75
CA VAL A 609 30.50 -13.15 2.29
C VAL A 609 30.26 -14.29 1.31
N THR A 610 29.07 -14.88 1.32
CA THR A 610 28.62 -15.86 0.34
C THR A 610 28.34 -15.19 -1.00
N ALA A 611 29.27 -15.35 -1.94
CA ALA A 611 29.02 -15.12 -3.36
C ALA A 611 28.27 -16.32 -3.96
N PHE A 612 27.14 -16.06 -4.61
CA PHE A 612 26.40 -17.11 -5.32
C PHE A 612 27.00 -17.38 -6.70
N LYS A 613 26.94 -18.63 -7.14
CA LYS A 613 27.46 -19.05 -8.45
C LYS A 613 26.32 -19.59 -9.29
N GLN A 614 26.01 -18.93 -10.40
CA GLN A 614 25.03 -19.39 -11.38
C GLN A 614 25.74 -20.24 -12.44
N TYR A 615 25.17 -21.40 -12.77
CA TYR A 615 25.71 -22.32 -13.77
C TYR A 615 24.73 -22.51 -14.91
N LYS A 616 25.20 -22.56 -16.16
CA LYS A 616 24.33 -22.80 -17.30
C LYS A 616 23.88 -24.25 -17.38
N THR A 617 22.58 -24.51 -17.36
CA THR A 617 22.06 -25.87 -17.55
C THR A 617 22.12 -26.29 -19.02
N SER A 618 22.50 -27.54 -19.24
CA SER A 618 22.36 -28.26 -20.51
C SER A 618 21.78 -29.65 -20.23
N TYR A 619 20.94 -30.18 -21.12
CA TYR A 619 20.40 -31.54 -21.00
C TYR A 619 21.04 -32.45 -22.05
N GLY A 620 21.48 -33.64 -21.64
CA GLY A 620 22.00 -34.65 -22.57
C GLY A 620 20.88 -35.41 -23.28
N SER A 621 21.26 -36.25 -24.25
CA SER A 621 20.36 -37.18 -24.94
C SER A 621 19.76 -38.28 -24.03
N ASP A 622 20.27 -38.38 -22.80
CA ASP A 622 19.79 -39.21 -21.70
C ASP A 622 18.79 -38.47 -20.78
N GLY A 623 18.46 -37.22 -21.06
CA GLY A 623 17.62 -36.36 -20.22
C GLY A 623 18.31 -35.84 -18.96
N MET A 624 19.60 -36.14 -18.74
CA MET A 624 20.30 -35.75 -17.51
C MET A 624 20.86 -34.33 -17.60
N ALA A 625 20.53 -33.51 -16.60
CA ALA A 625 20.99 -32.14 -16.46
C ALA A 625 22.50 -32.07 -16.15
N ARG A 626 23.21 -31.23 -16.91
CA ARG A 626 24.66 -31.01 -16.86
C ARG A 626 24.93 -29.51 -16.76
N ALA A 627 25.53 -29.09 -15.65
CA ALA A 627 25.96 -27.72 -15.41
C ALA A 627 27.22 -27.38 -16.21
N SER A 628 27.28 -26.19 -16.81
CA SER A 628 28.38 -25.72 -17.65
C SER A 628 28.57 -24.20 -17.51
N GLY A 629 29.82 -23.72 -17.56
CA GLY A 629 30.11 -22.30 -17.29
C GLY A 629 29.82 -21.89 -15.84
N VAL A 630 30.29 -20.70 -15.45
CA VAL A 630 30.02 -20.08 -14.14
C VAL A 630 29.91 -18.58 -14.34
N ALA A 631 28.83 -17.99 -13.82
CA ALA A 631 28.72 -16.56 -13.57
C ALA A 631 28.63 -16.37 -12.05
N GLU A 632 29.56 -15.63 -11.45
CA GLU A 632 29.47 -15.26 -10.04
C GLU A 632 28.56 -14.04 -9.90
N THR A 633 27.57 -14.09 -9.02
CA THR A 633 26.75 -12.92 -8.72
C THR A 633 27.60 -11.90 -7.96
N LYS A 634 27.16 -10.63 -7.93
CA LYS A 634 27.65 -9.73 -6.89
C LYS A 634 27.33 -10.34 -5.52
N ALA A 635 28.24 -10.18 -4.56
CA ALA A 635 27.97 -10.54 -3.18
C ALA A 635 26.75 -9.72 -2.70
N VAL A 636 25.78 -10.39 -2.08
CA VAL A 636 24.61 -9.73 -1.49
C VAL A 636 25.08 -8.97 -0.24
N PRO A 637 24.62 -7.73 0.02
CA PRO A 637 24.98 -6.98 1.21
C PRO A 637 24.85 -7.81 2.49
N LYS A 638 25.67 -7.53 3.49
CA LYS A 638 25.58 -8.21 4.79
C LYS A 638 24.32 -7.75 5.51
N HIS A 639 23.55 -8.70 6.04
CA HIS A 639 22.22 -8.47 6.60
C HIS A 639 21.24 -7.91 5.53
N GLY A 640 19.97 -7.69 5.87
CA GLY A 640 18.95 -7.23 4.92
C GLY A 640 18.39 -8.31 3.99
N ARG A 641 17.85 -7.85 2.86
CA ARG A 641 17.17 -8.63 1.82
C ARG A 641 17.60 -8.14 0.43
N THR A 642 17.66 -9.01 -0.58
CA THR A 642 17.99 -8.65 -1.97
C THR A 642 17.42 -9.66 -2.95
N THR A 643 16.79 -9.18 -4.02
CA THR A 643 16.34 -10.02 -5.14
C THR A 643 17.43 -10.09 -6.22
N LEU A 644 17.92 -11.29 -6.50
CA LEU A 644 18.81 -11.59 -7.62
C LEU A 644 17.98 -11.94 -8.87
N VAL A 645 18.44 -11.49 -10.03
CA VAL A 645 17.86 -11.81 -11.35
C VAL A 645 18.72 -12.89 -12.01
N LEU A 646 18.11 -14.00 -12.44
CA LEU A 646 18.78 -15.22 -12.90
C LEU A 646 18.41 -15.53 -14.34
N GLN A 647 19.38 -15.96 -15.15
CA GLN A 647 19.11 -16.42 -16.53
C GLN A 647 18.34 -17.76 -16.52
N PRO A 648 17.68 -18.14 -17.63
CA PRO A 648 16.65 -19.18 -17.60
C PRO A 648 17.14 -20.59 -17.28
N GLN A 649 16.46 -21.25 -16.32
CA GLN A 649 16.68 -22.66 -15.93
C GLN A 649 18.09 -22.99 -15.38
N ASP A 650 18.81 -21.98 -14.92
CA ASP A 650 20.18 -22.10 -14.41
C ASP A 650 20.19 -22.25 -12.87
N PRO A 651 20.73 -23.35 -12.31
CA PRO A 651 20.83 -23.50 -10.86
C PRO A 651 21.85 -22.50 -10.31
N ILE A 652 21.46 -21.81 -9.24
CA ILE A 652 22.39 -21.25 -8.28
C ILE A 652 23.06 -22.41 -7.54
N ALA A 653 24.35 -22.30 -7.26
CA ALA A 653 24.99 -23.04 -6.19
C ALA A 653 25.52 -22.11 -5.09
N GLY A 654 25.46 -22.60 -3.85
CA GLY A 654 26.13 -21.99 -2.71
C GLY A 654 27.66 -22.20 -2.75
N PRO A 655 28.40 -21.62 -1.79
CA PRO A 655 29.86 -21.63 -1.78
C PRO A 655 30.45 -23.04 -1.56
N PHE A 656 29.65 -23.99 -1.06
CA PHE A 656 29.99 -25.40 -0.87
C PHE A 656 29.61 -26.29 -2.07
N GLY A 657 29.15 -25.72 -3.18
CA GLY A 657 28.76 -26.48 -4.39
C GLY A 657 27.35 -27.10 -4.36
N LEU A 658 26.61 -26.92 -3.27
CA LEU A 658 25.19 -27.26 -3.12
C LEU A 658 24.38 -26.64 -4.28
N ARG A 659 23.89 -27.48 -5.21
CA ARG A 659 23.06 -27.05 -6.34
C ARG A 659 21.61 -26.85 -5.87
N LEU A 660 21.07 -25.65 -6.08
CA LEU A 660 19.63 -25.43 -6.00
C LEU A 660 18.96 -26.03 -7.25
N GLN A 661 18.63 -27.33 -7.18
CA GLN A 661 17.68 -27.93 -8.12
C GLN A 661 16.26 -27.48 -7.77
N LYS A 662 15.40 -27.44 -8.79
CA LYS A 662 14.01 -27.01 -8.67
C LYS A 662 13.16 -28.05 -7.91
N ASP A 663 13.10 -27.90 -6.58
CA ASP A 663 12.16 -28.59 -5.71
C ASP A 663 10.90 -27.73 -5.48
N ALA A 664 9.72 -28.36 -5.39
CA ALA A 664 8.43 -27.67 -5.23
C ALA A 664 8.16 -27.16 -3.79
N SER A 665 8.93 -27.60 -2.80
CA SER A 665 8.98 -26.98 -1.47
C SER A 665 9.53 -25.55 -1.54
N THR A 666 10.57 -25.34 -2.33
CA THR A 666 11.33 -24.09 -2.46
C THR A 666 10.76 -23.12 -3.49
N GLU A 667 9.59 -23.43 -4.07
CA GLU A 667 8.76 -22.50 -4.82
C GLU A 667 7.87 -21.65 -3.90
N LYS A 668 7.63 -20.39 -4.27
CA LYS A 668 6.72 -19.51 -3.53
C LYS A 668 5.26 -19.93 -3.71
N ALA A 669 4.60 -20.31 -2.62
CA ALA A 669 3.25 -20.87 -2.59
C ALA A 669 2.48 -20.40 -1.34
N TRP A 670 1.16 -20.58 -1.32
CA TRP A 670 0.36 -20.30 -0.12
C TRP A 670 0.56 -21.42 0.90
N ARG A 671 1.41 -21.19 1.91
CA ARG A 671 1.84 -22.17 2.92
C ARG A 671 1.27 -21.82 4.30
N LEU A 672 1.10 -22.83 5.15
CA LEU A 672 0.53 -22.69 6.50
C LEU A 672 1.43 -21.80 7.39
N ALA A 673 0.86 -20.72 7.92
CA ALA A 673 1.54 -19.83 8.86
C ALA A 673 1.27 -20.25 10.31
N THR A 674 2.34 -20.60 11.04
CA THR A 674 2.28 -21.01 12.45
C THR A 674 2.55 -19.84 13.43
N ARG A 675 2.55 -18.59 12.93
CA ARG A 675 2.86 -17.36 13.68
C ARG A 675 2.49 -16.10 12.87
N PHE A 676 2.34 -14.97 13.56
CA PHE A 676 2.23 -13.66 12.93
C PHE A 676 3.60 -13.09 12.56
N GLU A 677 3.66 -12.28 11.50
CA GLU A 677 4.81 -11.50 11.09
C GLU A 677 4.32 -10.09 10.71
N PRO A 678 4.92 -8.99 11.22
CA PRO A 678 4.36 -7.64 11.05
C PRO A 678 4.18 -7.23 9.58
N GLY A 679 3.01 -6.67 9.26
CA GLY A 679 2.67 -6.19 7.91
C GLY A 679 2.48 -7.30 6.86
N ARG A 680 2.41 -8.57 7.27
CA ARG A 680 2.27 -9.71 6.35
C ARG A 680 0.81 -9.95 5.95
N THR A 681 0.60 -10.27 4.67
CA THR A 681 -0.72 -10.62 4.12
C THR A 681 -0.99 -12.12 4.26
N TYR A 682 -2.22 -12.45 4.65
CA TYR A 682 -2.71 -13.81 4.90
C TYR A 682 -4.06 -14.05 4.19
N MET A 683 -4.31 -15.31 3.84
CA MET A 683 -5.66 -15.84 3.66
C MET A 683 -6.13 -16.49 4.96
N VAL A 684 -7.38 -16.25 5.33
CA VAL A 684 -8.05 -16.96 6.43
C VAL A 684 -8.83 -18.14 5.85
N VAL A 685 -8.54 -19.35 6.30
CA VAL A 685 -9.13 -20.59 5.76
C VAL A 685 -9.79 -21.37 6.89
N SER A 686 -11.04 -21.84 6.70
CA SER A 686 -11.72 -22.66 7.70
C SER A 686 -11.16 -24.07 7.85
N GLY A 687 -11.56 -24.77 8.90
CA GLY A 687 -11.30 -26.19 9.08
C GLY A 687 -11.83 -27.04 7.91
N GLU A 688 -11.22 -28.21 7.74
CA GLU A 688 -11.50 -29.12 6.63
C GLU A 688 -12.91 -29.72 6.68
N SER A 689 -13.53 -29.85 5.51
CA SER A 689 -14.87 -30.43 5.31
C SER A 689 -14.88 -31.41 4.14
N ALA A 690 -15.81 -32.36 4.11
CA ALA A 690 -15.93 -33.31 3.00
C ALA A 690 -16.93 -32.81 1.95
N PHE A 691 -16.48 -32.62 0.71
CA PHE A 691 -17.33 -32.25 -0.42
C PHE A 691 -17.05 -33.18 -1.61
N ASN A 692 -18.09 -33.83 -2.15
CA ASN A 692 -17.99 -34.84 -3.22
C ASN A 692 -16.92 -35.92 -2.99
N GLY A 693 -16.68 -36.32 -1.74
CA GLY A 693 -15.68 -37.33 -1.37
C GLY A 693 -14.23 -36.81 -1.33
N GLN A 694 -14.00 -35.50 -1.53
CA GLN A 694 -12.70 -34.86 -1.32
C GLN A 694 -12.73 -33.97 -0.08
N THR A 695 -11.60 -33.89 0.60
CA THR A 695 -11.39 -32.91 1.67
C THR A 695 -11.19 -31.52 1.05
N GLN A 696 -12.05 -30.58 1.41
CA GLN A 696 -12.04 -29.20 0.94
C GLN A 696 -12.21 -28.26 2.13
N ALA A 697 -11.47 -27.15 2.11
CA ALA A 697 -11.63 -26.04 3.05
C ALA A 697 -12.18 -24.82 2.30
N ALA A 698 -12.55 -23.77 3.02
CA ALA A 698 -13.04 -22.56 2.40
C ALA A 698 -12.24 -21.33 2.87
N ALA A 699 -11.75 -20.55 1.90
CA ALA A 699 -11.09 -19.28 2.17
C ALA A 699 -12.14 -18.18 2.39
N LEU A 700 -11.98 -17.41 3.48
CA LEU A 700 -12.74 -16.19 3.74
C LEU A 700 -12.55 -15.22 2.56
N THR A 701 -13.64 -14.66 2.07
CA THR A 701 -13.65 -13.70 0.95
C THR A 701 -14.39 -12.46 1.40
N ASN A 702 -13.78 -11.27 1.30
CA ASN A 702 -14.38 -10.01 1.77
C ASN A 702 -15.49 -9.48 0.82
N ARG A 703 -16.39 -10.34 0.34
CA ARG A 703 -17.62 -9.94 -0.35
C ARG A 703 -18.82 -10.16 0.57
N SER A 704 -19.42 -9.08 1.05
CA SER A 704 -20.63 -9.11 1.87
C SER A 704 -21.86 -9.53 1.05
N LYS A 705 -22.37 -10.73 1.30
CA LYS A 705 -23.67 -11.20 0.79
C LYS A 705 -24.80 -10.40 1.45
N PRO A 706 -25.83 -9.93 0.71
CA PRO A 706 -26.94 -9.22 1.31
C PRO A 706 -27.67 -10.09 2.34
N ALA A 707 -28.16 -9.48 3.43
CA ALA A 707 -28.98 -10.18 4.42
C ALA A 707 -30.25 -10.76 3.79
N THR A 708 -30.68 -11.91 4.32
CA THR A 708 -31.91 -12.61 3.93
C THR A 708 -32.78 -12.84 5.16
N THR A 709 -33.97 -13.41 4.97
CA THR A 709 -34.83 -13.84 6.10
C THR A 709 -34.26 -15.03 6.88
N ALA A 710 -33.27 -15.74 6.34
CA ALA A 710 -32.66 -16.94 6.94
C ALA A 710 -31.22 -16.72 7.45
N SER A 711 -30.52 -15.65 7.04
CA SER A 711 -29.12 -15.40 7.39
C SER A 711 -28.78 -13.90 7.31
N PRO A 712 -27.92 -13.36 8.20
CA PRO A 712 -27.50 -11.95 8.18
C PRO A 712 -26.52 -11.64 7.02
N GLU A 713 -26.15 -10.37 6.84
CA GLU A 713 -25.17 -9.96 5.82
C GLU A 713 -23.78 -10.51 6.18
N SER A 714 -23.19 -11.34 5.32
CA SER A 714 -22.07 -12.23 5.68
C SER A 714 -20.92 -12.16 4.69
N LEU A 715 -19.68 -12.37 5.16
CA LEU A 715 -18.53 -12.48 4.26
C LEU A 715 -18.58 -13.82 3.51
N SER A 716 -18.44 -13.78 2.19
CA SER A 716 -18.47 -14.96 1.33
C SER A 716 -17.32 -15.94 1.63
N ARG A 717 -17.46 -17.20 1.18
CA ARG A 717 -16.39 -18.20 1.22
C ARG A 717 -16.08 -18.74 -0.18
N THR A 718 -14.80 -19.05 -0.42
CA THR A 718 -14.28 -19.54 -1.72
C THR A 718 -13.64 -20.93 -1.53
N PRO A 719 -14.09 -21.98 -2.26
CA PRO A 719 -13.57 -23.34 -2.10
C PRO A 719 -12.09 -23.50 -2.48
N VAL A 720 -11.30 -24.09 -1.59
CA VAL A 720 -9.85 -24.30 -1.73
C VAL A 720 -9.46 -25.75 -1.39
N VAL A 721 -8.38 -26.22 -2.00
CA VAL A 721 -7.91 -27.62 -1.92
C VAL A 721 -6.48 -27.64 -1.39
N LEU A 722 -6.20 -28.50 -0.41
CA LEU A 722 -4.85 -28.71 0.11
C LEU A 722 -4.10 -29.75 -0.74
N ARG A 723 -2.80 -29.52 -0.96
CA ARG A 723 -1.87 -30.47 -1.59
C ARG A 723 -0.65 -30.60 -0.69
N GLY A 724 -0.76 -31.43 0.35
CA GLY A 724 0.08 -31.29 1.54
C GLY A 724 -0.18 -29.94 2.20
N ASP A 725 0.85 -29.30 2.73
CA ASP A 725 0.74 -28.00 3.42
C ASP A 725 0.58 -26.79 2.47
N ILE A 726 0.51 -27.03 1.15
CA ILE A 726 0.28 -26.01 0.12
C ILE A 726 -1.21 -25.87 -0.17
N LEU A 727 -1.72 -24.65 -0.01
CA LEU A 727 -3.07 -24.26 -0.38
C LEU A 727 -3.15 -23.95 -1.88
N VAL A 728 -4.04 -24.64 -2.59
CA VAL A 728 -4.25 -24.50 -4.03
C VAL A 728 -5.72 -24.09 -4.30
N PRO A 729 -5.96 -23.09 -5.17
CA PRO A 729 -7.33 -22.70 -5.51
C PRO A 729 -8.07 -23.82 -6.25
N SER A 730 -9.39 -23.88 -6.06
CA SER A 730 -10.27 -24.44 -7.08
C SER A 730 -10.16 -23.61 -8.36
N ARG A 731 -10.03 -24.25 -9.53
CA ARG A 731 -9.88 -23.53 -10.80
C ARG A 731 -11.09 -22.62 -11.05
N ASN A 732 -10.85 -21.33 -11.29
CA ASN A 732 -11.85 -20.46 -11.90
C ASN A 732 -12.08 -20.90 -13.35
N SER A 733 -13.27 -21.43 -13.66
CA SER A 733 -13.64 -21.90 -14.99
C SER A 733 -13.67 -20.81 -16.06
N ASN A 734 -13.79 -19.54 -15.66
CA ASN A 734 -13.80 -18.37 -16.54
C ASN A 734 -12.40 -17.78 -16.78
N ALA A 735 -11.37 -18.21 -16.03
CA ALA A 735 -10.01 -17.68 -16.14
C ALA A 735 -9.17 -18.44 -17.19
N PRO A 736 -8.11 -17.82 -17.75
CA PRO A 736 -7.12 -18.50 -18.57
C PRO A 736 -6.58 -19.77 -17.87
N PRO A 737 -6.27 -20.86 -18.59
CA PRO A 737 -5.96 -22.16 -17.97
C PRO A 737 -4.80 -22.21 -16.97
N GLY A 738 -3.93 -21.19 -16.94
CA GLY A 738 -2.78 -21.09 -16.02
C GLY A 738 -2.94 -20.11 -14.86
N GLU A 739 -4.08 -19.42 -14.71
CA GLU A 739 -4.24 -18.39 -13.66
C GLU A 739 -4.76 -18.98 -12.32
N PRO A 740 -4.01 -18.84 -11.20
CA PRO A 740 -4.44 -19.31 -9.88
C PRO A 740 -5.43 -18.33 -9.23
N ALA A 741 -6.62 -18.81 -8.86
CA ALA A 741 -7.68 -17.98 -8.29
C ALA A 741 -7.43 -17.43 -6.86
N LEU A 742 -6.22 -17.54 -6.31
CA LEU A 742 -5.82 -16.92 -5.03
C LEU A 742 -5.12 -15.56 -5.20
N ALA A 743 -4.82 -15.15 -6.44
CA ALA A 743 -4.16 -13.88 -6.72
C ALA A 743 -5.03 -12.65 -6.39
N GLN A 744 -6.34 -12.84 -6.23
CA GLN A 744 -7.32 -11.77 -6.04
C GLN A 744 -7.17 -11.05 -4.69
N ASP A 745 -7.29 -9.72 -4.68
CA ASP A 745 -7.20 -8.88 -3.47
C ASP A 745 -8.34 -9.14 -2.45
N ASN A 746 -9.42 -9.81 -2.87
CA ASN A 746 -10.60 -10.09 -2.05
C ASN A 746 -10.48 -11.29 -1.10
N LEU A 747 -9.45 -12.13 -1.26
CA LEU A 747 -9.11 -13.26 -0.38
C LEU A 747 -8.04 -12.89 0.65
N LYS A 748 -7.54 -11.65 0.60
CA LYS A 748 -6.32 -11.20 1.26
C LYS A 748 -6.63 -10.27 2.43
N PHE A 749 -6.03 -10.58 3.57
CA PHE A 749 -6.22 -9.90 4.84
C PHE A 749 -4.86 -9.56 5.48
N VAL A 750 -4.82 -8.49 6.27
CA VAL A 750 -3.68 -8.15 7.15
C VAL A 750 -4.18 -8.11 8.58
N PHE A 751 -3.27 -8.39 9.52
CA PHE A 751 -3.53 -8.37 10.95
C PHE A 751 -2.65 -7.34 11.63
N GLU A 752 -3.26 -6.32 12.24
CA GLU A 752 -2.55 -5.21 12.89
C GLU A 752 -2.76 -5.26 14.40
N GLU A 753 -1.67 -5.15 15.18
CA GLU A 753 -1.71 -5.19 16.64
C GLU A 753 -2.61 -4.09 17.21
N ALA A 754 -3.54 -4.48 18.09
CA ALA A 754 -4.49 -3.58 18.73
C ALA A 754 -4.84 -4.06 20.14
N LYS A 755 -5.07 -3.13 21.07
CA LYS A 755 -5.66 -3.41 22.38
C LYS A 755 -7.18 -3.42 22.27
N SER A 756 -7.85 -4.23 23.07
CA SER A 756 -9.33 -4.23 23.09
C SER A 756 -9.83 -2.88 23.61
N PRO A 757 -10.66 -2.13 22.84
CA PRO A 757 -11.17 -0.83 23.28
C PRO A 757 -12.34 -0.98 24.26
N ALA A 758 -12.99 -2.15 24.28
CA ALA A 758 -14.06 -2.46 25.21
C ALA A 758 -13.48 -2.79 26.59
N ALA A 759 -13.99 -2.13 27.62
CA ALA A 759 -13.76 -2.54 29.00
C ALA A 759 -14.14 -4.03 29.19
N GLY A 760 -13.38 -4.77 29.98
CA GLY A 760 -13.59 -6.21 30.17
C GLY A 760 -12.28 -7.00 30.37
N PRO A 761 -12.31 -8.34 30.28
CA PRO A 761 -11.14 -9.19 30.54
C PRO A 761 -10.01 -9.00 29.51
N TYR A 762 -10.31 -8.40 28.36
CA TYR A 762 -9.37 -8.16 27.26
C TYR A 762 -8.90 -6.70 27.14
N ALA A 763 -9.43 -5.76 27.92
CA ALA A 763 -9.13 -4.33 27.81
C ALA A 763 -7.63 -3.98 27.98
N ALA A 764 -6.92 -4.77 28.79
CA ALA A 764 -5.47 -4.63 29.01
C ALA A 764 -4.63 -5.62 28.17
N GLN A 765 -5.27 -6.42 27.31
CA GLN A 765 -4.60 -7.44 26.49
C GLN A 765 -4.38 -6.92 25.06
N GLU A 766 -3.27 -7.37 24.48
CA GLU A 766 -2.95 -7.13 23.08
C GLU A 766 -3.48 -8.29 22.24
N GLY A 767 -3.96 -7.96 21.05
CA GLY A 767 -4.45 -8.87 20.02
C GLY A 767 -4.29 -8.20 18.66
N HIS A 768 -5.02 -8.65 17.65
CA HIS A 768 -4.99 -8.01 16.32
C HIS A 768 -6.38 -7.74 15.79
N THR A 769 -6.54 -6.64 15.04
CA THR A 769 -7.70 -6.42 14.17
C THR A 769 -7.50 -7.10 12.81
N MET A 770 -8.57 -7.63 12.22
CA MET A 770 -8.55 -8.10 10.83
C MET A 770 -8.89 -6.97 9.86
N GLN A 771 -8.08 -6.79 8.82
CA GLN A 771 -8.29 -5.80 7.75
C GLN A 771 -8.24 -6.43 6.36
N SER A 772 -8.97 -5.87 5.39
CA SER A 772 -9.00 -6.32 3.99
C SER A 772 -9.03 -5.14 3.01
N PHE A 773 -8.47 -5.32 1.82
CA PHE A 773 -8.03 -4.24 0.93
C PHE A 773 -8.81 -4.26 -0.41
N ILE A 774 -10.11 -4.51 -0.36
CA ILE A 774 -10.95 -4.52 -1.57
C ILE A 774 -11.33 -3.10 -1.98
N HIS A 775 -11.22 -2.88 -3.29
CA HIS A 775 -11.67 -1.68 -3.98
C HIS A 775 -13.17 -1.39 -3.86
N GLY A 776 -13.46 -0.29 -3.15
CA GLY A 776 -14.45 0.67 -3.63
C GLY A 776 -13.87 1.57 -4.72
N THR A 777 -14.21 2.86 -4.70
CA THR A 777 -13.55 3.90 -5.52
C THR A 777 -12.42 4.64 -4.79
N ASN A 778 -12.20 4.35 -3.50
CA ASN A 778 -11.23 5.03 -2.65
C ASN A 778 -10.27 4.00 -2.03
N ALA A 779 -9.00 4.39 -1.88
CA ALA A 779 -7.87 3.48 -1.72
C ALA A 779 -7.53 3.18 -0.25
N TYR A 780 -8.32 2.33 0.44
CA TYR A 780 -8.18 2.15 1.89
C TYR A 780 -8.35 0.71 2.42
N PRO A 781 -7.50 0.25 3.35
CA PRO A 781 -7.79 -0.94 4.16
C PRO A 781 -9.08 -0.76 4.97
N HIS A 782 -9.94 -1.78 4.91
CA HIS A 782 -11.17 -1.85 5.68
C HIS A 782 -11.05 -2.86 6.82
N ILE A 783 -11.20 -2.40 8.06
CA ILE A 783 -11.35 -3.27 9.24
C ILE A 783 -12.64 -4.10 9.08
N VAL A 784 -12.54 -5.41 9.35
CA VAL A 784 -13.70 -6.31 9.36
C VAL A 784 -14.38 -6.22 10.74
N PHE A 785 -15.70 -6.06 10.77
CA PHE A 785 -16.45 -5.82 12.01
C PHE A 785 -17.88 -6.40 12.01
N ARG A 786 -18.43 -6.59 13.21
CA ARG A 786 -19.86 -6.84 13.44
C ARG A 786 -20.63 -5.53 13.23
N GLY A 787 -20.94 -5.23 11.98
CA GLY A 787 -21.79 -4.11 11.62
C GLY A 787 -23.27 -4.45 11.61
N ASN A 788 -24.11 -3.42 11.47
CA ASN A 788 -25.56 -3.57 11.34
C ASN A 788 -26.00 -4.09 9.96
N GLY A 789 -25.10 -4.07 8.95
CA GLY A 789 -25.48 -4.31 7.55
C GLY A 789 -26.44 -3.25 7.02
N ALA A 790 -27.11 -3.52 5.90
CA ALA A 790 -28.09 -2.61 5.31
C ALA A 790 -29.40 -2.44 6.13
N THR A 791 -29.66 -3.31 7.12
CA THR A 791 -31.00 -3.47 7.74
C THR A 791 -30.99 -3.74 9.25
N GLY A 792 -29.84 -3.68 9.94
CA GLY A 792 -29.74 -3.96 11.38
C GLY A 792 -29.96 -5.43 11.77
N THR A 793 -29.83 -6.36 10.82
CA THR A 793 -30.43 -7.69 10.95
C THR A 793 -29.53 -8.67 11.70
N VAL A 794 -30.07 -9.19 12.81
CA VAL A 794 -29.62 -10.40 13.51
C VAL A 794 -30.60 -11.52 13.17
N VAL A 795 -30.10 -12.69 12.74
CA VAL A 795 -30.93 -13.87 12.45
C VAL A 795 -30.41 -15.05 13.27
N ALA A 796 -31.28 -15.71 14.04
CA ALA A 796 -30.93 -16.88 14.85
C ALA A 796 -29.66 -16.72 15.74
N GLY A 797 -29.44 -15.52 16.31
CA GLY A 797 -28.25 -15.20 17.13
C GLY A 797 -26.97 -14.90 16.34
N GLN A 798 -27.05 -14.90 15.00
CA GLN A 798 -25.98 -14.52 14.09
C GLN A 798 -26.11 -13.04 13.70
N ASN A 799 -25.03 -12.29 13.85
CA ASN A 799 -24.94 -10.87 13.49
C ASN A 799 -24.19 -10.72 12.15
N SER A 800 -24.45 -9.62 11.45
CA SER A 800 -23.80 -9.33 10.17
C SER A 800 -22.29 -9.09 10.32
N LEU A 801 -21.50 -9.47 9.32
CA LEU A 801 -20.04 -9.35 9.28
C LEU A 801 -19.61 -8.65 7.98
N ILE A 802 -19.07 -7.44 8.10
CA ILE A 802 -18.86 -6.52 6.96
C ILE A 802 -17.59 -5.67 7.13
N THR A 803 -17.30 -4.86 6.12
CA THR A 803 -16.13 -3.96 6.01
C THR A 803 -16.49 -2.49 5.74
N ARG A 804 -17.78 -2.16 5.72
CA ARG A 804 -18.32 -0.81 5.44
C ARG A 804 -19.36 -0.40 6.48
N GLN A 805 -19.46 0.90 6.78
CA GLN A 805 -20.37 1.38 7.83
C GLN A 805 -21.87 1.34 7.47
N THR A 806 -22.26 1.77 6.27
CA THR A 806 -23.69 2.01 5.93
C THR A 806 -24.06 1.73 4.47
N ASN A 807 -25.25 1.16 4.27
CA ASN A 807 -26.06 1.10 3.04
C ASN A 807 -25.31 0.99 1.69
N GLY A 808 -24.33 0.09 1.62
CA GLY A 808 -23.66 -0.25 0.36
C GLY A 808 -22.76 0.84 -0.23
N GLN A 809 -22.42 1.89 0.53
CA GLN A 809 -21.34 2.80 0.16
C GLN A 809 -20.00 2.15 0.54
N GLU A 810 -19.25 1.72 -0.47
CA GLU A 810 -17.86 1.25 -0.33
C GLU A 810 -16.94 2.47 -0.12
N GLY A 811 -15.90 2.33 0.71
CA GLY A 811 -14.97 3.43 1.04
C GLY A 811 -15.17 4.13 2.39
N SER A 812 -16.29 3.92 3.10
CA SER A 812 -16.42 4.39 4.50
C SER A 812 -15.58 3.53 5.46
N GLN A 813 -14.49 4.10 5.97
CA GLN A 813 -13.63 3.49 7.01
C GLN A 813 -14.34 3.37 8.37
N ILE A 814 -13.64 2.76 9.32
CA ILE A 814 -14.08 2.58 10.71
C ILE A 814 -13.20 3.41 11.63
N ALA A 815 -13.73 4.53 12.14
CA ALA A 815 -13.05 5.34 13.16
C ALA A 815 -12.82 4.53 14.46
N GLU A 816 -11.79 4.89 15.25
CA GLU A 816 -11.36 4.14 16.45
C GLU A 816 -12.53 3.83 17.42
N ARG A 817 -13.52 4.73 17.52
CA ARG A 817 -14.72 4.56 18.36
C ARG A 817 -15.65 3.38 18.01
N ALA A 818 -15.40 2.68 16.90
CA ALA A 818 -16.15 1.49 16.47
C ALA A 818 -15.26 0.22 16.43
N LEU A 819 -14.04 0.28 16.99
CA LEU A 819 -13.19 -0.88 17.21
C LEU A 819 -13.80 -1.89 18.22
N ASP A 820 -14.81 -1.50 19.01
CA ASP A 820 -15.59 -2.38 19.89
C ASP A 820 -16.39 -3.45 19.11
N GLN A 821 -16.63 -3.19 17.83
CA GLN A 821 -17.28 -4.11 16.90
C GLN A 821 -16.28 -4.82 15.98
N ALA A 822 -14.99 -4.47 15.99
CA ALA A 822 -13.99 -5.05 15.10
C ALA A 822 -13.74 -6.54 15.39
N VAL A 823 -13.37 -7.30 14.37
CA VAL A 823 -12.87 -8.68 14.54
C VAL A 823 -11.51 -8.59 15.20
N TRP A 824 -11.48 -8.92 16.50
CA TRP A 824 -10.32 -8.82 17.37
C TRP A 824 -10.04 -10.17 18.03
N PHE A 825 -8.80 -10.63 17.95
CA PHE A 825 -8.38 -11.87 18.59
C PHE A 825 -7.03 -11.72 19.28
N ASN A 826 -6.89 -12.42 20.40
CA ASN A 826 -5.64 -12.63 21.13
C ASN A 826 -5.27 -14.12 21.25
N THR A 827 -6.04 -15.04 20.66
CA THR A 827 -5.68 -16.47 20.74
C THR A 827 -4.41 -16.69 19.92
N PRO A 828 -3.34 -17.27 20.50
CA PRO A 828 -2.15 -17.61 19.74
C PRO A 828 -2.50 -18.65 18.67
N ILE A 829 -1.79 -18.60 17.54
CA ILE A 829 -1.79 -19.69 16.56
C ILE A 829 -1.12 -20.89 17.22
N ASP A 830 -1.73 -22.08 17.13
CA ASP A 830 -1.10 -23.30 17.61
C ASP A 830 0.18 -23.58 16.79
N PRO A 831 1.35 -23.73 17.44
CA PRO A 831 2.63 -23.83 16.74
C PRO A 831 2.86 -25.17 16.02
N LYS A 832 1.92 -26.13 16.14
CA LYS A 832 1.96 -27.45 15.48
C LYS A 832 0.89 -27.57 14.39
N SER A 833 -0.35 -27.14 14.64
CA SER A 833 -1.47 -27.29 13.70
C SER A 833 -1.80 -26.03 12.90
N GLY A 834 -1.26 -24.87 13.29
CA GLY A 834 -1.59 -23.57 12.68
C GLY A 834 -3.03 -23.11 12.93
N GLU A 835 -3.78 -23.76 13.84
CA GLU A 835 -5.16 -23.37 14.16
C GLU A 835 -5.25 -22.24 15.19
N MET A 836 -6.26 -21.39 15.03
CA MET A 836 -6.60 -20.30 15.94
C MET A 836 -8.13 -20.06 15.97
N LYS A 837 -8.61 -19.22 16.90
CA LYS A 837 -10.01 -18.79 16.98
C LYS A 837 -10.11 -17.27 16.80
N MET A 838 -11.02 -16.84 15.94
CA MET A 838 -11.31 -15.42 15.74
C MET A 838 -12.61 -15.04 16.43
N PHE A 839 -12.61 -13.90 17.12
CA PHE A 839 -13.75 -13.42 17.87
C PHE A 839 -13.89 -11.90 17.77
N LEU A 840 -14.87 -11.36 18.49
CA LEU A 840 -15.13 -9.96 18.74
C LEU A 840 -15.60 -9.86 20.19
N TYR A 841 -15.28 -8.79 20.89
CA TYR A 841 -15.71 -8.60 22.27
C TYR A 841 -16.21 -7.18 22.50
N SER A 842 -17.48 -7.07 22.90
CA SER A 842 -18.12 -5.80 23.23
C SER A 842 -18.72 -5.87 24.63
N GLU A 843 -18.42 -4.88 25.46
CA GLU A 843 -19.10 -4.60 26.72
C GLU A 843 -19.88 -3.31 26.56
N LYS A 844 -21.21 -3.37 26.70
CA LYS A 844 -22.08 -2.20 26.61
C LYS A 844 -23.10 -2.23 27.75
N ASP A 845 -23.25 -1.10 28.45
CA ASP A 845 -24.18 -0.94 29.58
C ASP A 845 -24.01 -2.03 30.67
N GLY A 846 -22.76 -2.50 30.85
CA GLY A 846 -22.39 -3.60 31.75
C GLY A 846 -22.62 -5.02 31.20
N VAL A 847 -23.27 -5.16 30.05
CA VAL A 847 -23.52 -6.45 29.39
C VAL A 847 -22.29 -6.85 28.57
N LYS A 848 -21.61 -7.92 29.02
CA LYS A 848 -20.41 -8.48 28.39
C LYS A 848 -20.83 -9.51 27.34
N GLN A 849 -20.35 -9.38 26.10
CA GLN A 849 -20.70 -10.31 25.02
C GLN A 849 -19.48 -10.72 24.20
N HIS A 850 -19.19 -12.02 24.18
CA HIS A 850 -18.35 -12.61 23.15
C HIS A 850 -19.18 -12.85 21.89
N HIS A 851 -18.61 -12.50 20.74
CA HIS A 851 -19.09 -12.96 19.45
C HIS A 851 -17.94 -13.72 18.80
N VAL A 852 -18.21 -14.85 18.15
CA VAL A 852 -17.20 -15.67 17.49
C VAL A 852 -17.41 -15.69 16.00
N LEU A 853 -16.31 -15.77 15.25
CA LEU A 853 -16.35 -16.00 13.81
C LEU A 853 -16.93 -17.40 13.57
N LYS A 854 -18.05 -17.47 12.85
CA LYS A 854 -18.78 -18.70 12.59
C LYS A 854 -18.99 -18.87 11.09
N GLU A 855 -18.57 -20.02 10.56
CA GLU A 855 -18.94 -20.44 9.20
C GLU A 855 -20.39 -20.98 9.18
N VAL A 856 -21.13 -20.60 8.13
CA VAL A 856 -22.51 -21.03 7.84
C VAL A 856 -22.60 -21.58 6.41
N GLY A 857 -23.41 -22.60 6.18
CA GLY A 857 -23.61 -23.20 4.86
C GLY A 857 -24.68 -22.48 4.02
N ASP A 858 -25.54 -21.75 4.71
CA ASP A 858 -26.77 -21.12 4.27
C ASP A 858 -26.52 -19.89 3.37
N GLY A 859 -27.49 -19.61 2.49
CA GLY A 859 -27.47 -18.42 1.62
C GLY A 859 -26.93 -18.68 0.22
N GLU A 860 -27.84 -18.92 -0.73
CA GLU A 860 -27.59 -18.61 -2.13
C GLU A 860 -27.30 -17.11 -2.29
N THR A 861 -26.43 -16.75 -3.23
CA THR A 861 -26.22 -15.35 -3.61
C THR A 861 -27.20 -15.00 -4.72
N PRO A 862 -28.31 -14.26 -4.45
CA PRO A 862 -29.13 -13.75 -5.54
C PRO A 862 -28.27 -12.82 -6.41
N ASN A 863 -28.37 -12.94 -7.74
CA ASN A 863 -27.63 -12.11 -8.69
C ASN A 863 -27.99 -10.63 -8.51
N ARG A 864 -27.25 -9.93 -7.63
CA ARG A 864 -27.49 -8.52 -7.36
C ARG A 864 -27.00 -7.69 -8.53
N ASP A 865 -27.90 -6.90 -9.10
CA ASP A 865 -27.70 -5.86 -10.10
C ASP A 865 -26.94 -6.31 -11.37
N ALA A 866 -27.61 -6.25 -12.53
CA ALA A 866 -26.97 -6.52 -13.82
C ALA A 866 -25.79 -5.57 -14.13
N GLY A 867 -25.70 -4.42 -13.44
CA GLY A 867 -24.59 -3.48 -13.48
C GLY A 867 -23.50 -3.66 -12.41
N ASN A 868 -23.67 -4.56 -11.42
CA ASN A 868 -22.66 -4.82 -10.38
C ASN A 868 -22.18 -6.28 -10.43
N ALA A 869 -21.30 -6.58 -11.39
CA ALA A 869 -20.92 -7.97 -11.66
C ALA A 869 -20.07 -8.65 -10.56
N ILE A 870 -19.72 -7.97 -9.45
CA ILE A 870 -19.01 -8.53 -8.27
C ILE A 870 -19.65 -9.84 -7.76
N SER A 871 -20.96 -10.01 -8.01
CA SER A 871 -21.74 -11.19 -7.63
C SER A 871 -21.62 -12.41 -8.57
N GLN A 872 -21.14 -12.28 -9.81
CA GLN A 872 -21.67 -13.12 -10.91
C GLN A 872 -20.86 -14.38 -11.32
N ARG A 873 -19.59 -14.56 -10.93
CA ARG A 873 -18.72 -15.60 -11.54
C ARG A 873 -17.97 -16.57 -10.60
N GLN A 874 -18.28 -16.58 -9.30
CA GLN A 874 -17.83 -17.63 -8.38
C GLN A 874 -19.02 -18.17 -7.59
N GLY A 875 -19.16 -19.51 -7.52
CA GLY A 875 -20.24 -20.21 -6.82
C GLY A 875 -20.10 -20.11 -5.30
N SER A 876 -20.42 -18.95 -4.75
CA SER A 876 -20.36 -18.67 -3.32
C SER A 876 -21.57 -19.28 -2.59
N VAL A 877 -21.41 -20.50 -2.09
CA VAL A 877 -22.36 -21.15 -1.16
C VAL A 877 -21.93 -20.81 0.27
N GLY A 878 -22.84 -20.43 1.18
CA GLY A 878 -22.48 -20.16 2.57
C GLY A 878 -21.64 -18.88 2.78
N GLY A 879 -21.11 -18.70 3.99
CA GLY A 879 -20.31 -17.54 4.37
C GLY A 879 -19.87 -17.54 5.83
N PHE A 880 -19.44 -16.38 6.34
CA PHE A 880 -19.01 -16.18 7.72
C PHE A 880 -19.77 -15.03 8.40
N VAL A 881 -20.15 -15.26 9.66
CA VAL A 881 -20.98 -14.36 10.48
C VAL A 881 -20.39 -14.18 11.88
N ALA A 882 -20.86 -13.17 12.62
CA ALA A 882 -20.52 -12.95 14.03
C ALA A 882 -21.61 -13.55 14.93
N MET A 883 -21.43 -14.79 15.39
CA MET A 883 -22.39 -15.50 16.25
C MET A 883 -22.13 -15.16 17.72
N GLN A 884 -23.16 -14.83 18.51
CA GLN A 884 -22.98 -14.66 19.97
C GLN A 884 -22.57 -15.99 20.63
N ALA A 885 -21.68 -15.93 21.62
CA ALA A 885 -21.10 -17.09 22.30
C ALA A 885 -20.85 -16.81 23.80
N GLU A 886 -20.67 -17.86 24.60
CA GLU A 886 -20.27 -17.74 26.01
C GLU A 886 -18.75 -17.50 26.15
N SER A 887 -17.95 -17.97 25.19
CA SER A 887 -16.50 -17.79 25.18
C SER A 887 -15.93 -17.70 23.75
N PRO A 888 -14.69 -17.17 23.58
CA PRO A 888 -13.98 -17.20 22.30
C PRO A 888 -13.69 -18.60 21.72
N LYS A 889 -13.87 -19.68 22.50
CA LYS A 889 -13.50 -21.04 22.06
C LYS A 889 -14.53 -21.69 21.14
N GLU A 890 -15.78 -21.21 21.15
CA GLU A 890 -16.91 -21.77 20.37
C GLU A 890 -16.88 -21.43 18.87
N GLY A 891 -15.96 -20.56 18.44
CA GLY A 891 -15.82 -20.17 17.03
C GLY A 891 -15.38 -21.30 16.09
N THR A 892 -15.58 -21.10 14.80
CA THR A 892 -14.95 -21.93 13.75
C THR A 892 -13.42 -21.88 13.93
N SER A 893 -12.75 -23.04 13.90
CA SER A 893 -11.28 -23.06 13.78
C SER A 893 -10.90 -22.51 12.41
N VAL A 894 -9.94 -21.61 12.38
CA VAL A 894 -9.32 -21.13 11.13
C VAL A 894 -7.82 -21.36 11.17
N ARG A 895 -7.23 -21.52 9.99
CA ARG A 895 -5.79 -21.55 9.76
C ARG A 895 -5.43 -20.36 8.86
N LEU A 896 -4.26 -19.77 9.09
CA LEU A 896 -3.74 -18.71 8.25
C LEU A 896 -2.77 -19.28 7.23
N TYR A 897 -2.95 -18.93 5.95
CA TYR A 897 -2.00 -19.24 4.90
C TYR A 897 -1.38 -17.96 4.38
N ALA A 898 -0.08 -17.94 4.15
CA ALA A 898 0.63 -16.80 3.59
C ALA A 898 1.48 -17.23 2.40
N TYR A 899 1.67 -16.32 1.44
CA TYR A 899 2.45 -16.61 0.25
C TYR A 899 3.96 -16.61 0.60
N ASP A 900 4.55 -17.79 0.73
CA ASP A 900 5.88 -18.04 1.31
C ASP A 900 6.71 -19.05 0.52
N ILE A 901 8.02 -19.04 0.78
CA ILE A 901 8.99 -19.99 0.24
C ILE A 901 9.50 -20.87 1.37
N GLU A 902 9.39 -22.19 1.22
CA GLU A 902 10.06 -23.10 2.15
C GLU A 902 11.56 -22.91 1.98
N SER A 903 12.26 -22.51 3.05
CA SER A 903 13.60 -21.97 2.91
C SER A 903 14.64 -23.05 2.72
N TYR A 904 15.43 -22.95 1.64
CA TYR A 904 16.62 -23.76 1.49
C TYR A 904 17.64 -23.43 2.58
N THR A 905 18.37 -24.44 3.06
CA THR A 905 19.33 -24.33 4.17
C THR A 905 20.58 -25.16 3.83
N SER A 906 21.75 -24.72 4.31
CA SER A 906 23.01 -25.47 4.20
C SER A 906 22.98 -26.83 4.91
N ASP A 907 22.06 -26.98 5.86
CA ASP A 907 22.00 -28.10 6.80
C ASP A 907 20.99 -29.16 6.33
N ASN A 908 20.16 -28.82 5.33
CA ASN A 908 19.19 -29.71 4.68
C ASN A 908 19.83 -30.49 3.51
N GLU A 909 21.02 -31.05 3.72
CA GLU A 909 21.62 -31.97 2.74
C GLU A 909 20.79 -33.27 2.72
N PRO A 910 20.28 -33.74 1.56
CA PRO A 910 19.71 -35.07 1.46
C PRO A 910 20.77 -36.10 1.85
N PRO A 911 20.46 -37.14 2.64
CA PRO A 911 21.44 -38.17 2.96
C PRO A 911 21.99 -38.75 1.65
N THR A 912 23.32 -38.78 1.50
CA THR A 912 23.97 -39.14 0.24
C THR A 912 23.75 -40.62 -0.08
N THR A 913 22.65 -40.94 -0.77
CA THR A 913 22.30 -42.30 -1.19
C THR A 913 23.16 -42.75 -2.37
N GLU A 914 24.35 -43.23 -2.00
CA GLU A 914 25.34 -43.99 -2.77
C GLU A 914 26.12 -43.27 -3.90
N PRO A 915 27.47 -43.35 -3.87
CA PRO A 915 28.34 -43.04 -5.00
C PRO A 915 28.74 -44.30 -5.79
N PRO A 916 28.48 -44.37 -7.11
CA PRO A 916 29.13 -45.31 -8.02
C PRO A 916 30.33 -44.63 -8.72
N SER A 917 31.52 -45.22 -8.89
CA SER A 917 32.06 -46.54 -8.55
C SER A 917 33.61 -46.46 -8.44
N PRO A 918 34.32 -47.44 -7.86
CA PRO A 918 35.79 -47.39 -7.72
C PRO A 918 36.55 -47.46 -9.07
N PRO A 919 37.84 -47.08 -9.11
CA PRO A 919 38.69 -47.20 -10.31
C PRO A 919 38.84 -48.66 -10.78
N PRO A 920 39.15 -48.89 -12.07
CA PRO A 920 39.11 -50.22 -12.66
C PRO A 920 40.20 -51.15 -12.12
N VAL A 921 39.79 -52.29 -11.57
CA VAL A 921 40.66 -53.42 -11.22
C VAL A 921 40.44 -54.54 -12.23
N MET A 922 41.52 -55.12 -12.75
CA MET A 922 41.45 -56.22 -13.73
C MET A 922 40.86 -57.50 -13.11
N PRO A 923 40.14 -58.33 -13.90
CA PRO A 923 39.38 -59.45 -13.37
C PRO A 923 40.28 -60.65 -12.98
N ILE A 924 40.05 -61.18 -11.78
CA ILE A 924 40.39 -62.56 -11.39
C ILE A 924 39.11 -63.22 -10.84
N ALA A 925 38.97 -64.53 -11.03
CA ALA A 925 37.67 -65.15 -11.24
C ALA A 925 37.11 -66.02 -10.08
N PHE A 926 35.80 -65.89 -9.85
CA PHE A 926 34.92 -66.87 -9.17
C PHE A 926 35.34 -67.29 -7.73
N PRO A 927 34.61 -68.21 -7.04
CA PRO A 927 33.40 -67.84 -6.31
C PRO A 927 33.44 -68.24 -4.82
N PHE A 928 32.49 -67.77 -4.00
CA PHE A 928 31.61 -68.61 -3.13
C PHE A 928 30.70 -67.74 -2.23
N ARG A 929 29.56 -68.31 -1.78
CA ARG A 929 28.63 -67.72 -0.79
C ARG A 929 28.82 -68.35 0.59
N ARG A 930 28.94 -67.51 1.63
CA ARG A 930 28.42 -67.63 3.02
C ARG A 930 28.81 -66.33 3.75
N SER A 931 28.01 -65.57 4.50
CA SER A 931 26.83 -65.80 5.35
C SER A 931 27.11 -66.30 6.78
N GLY A 932 27.25 -65.35 7.71
CA GLY A 932 27.22 -65.57 9.16
C GLY A 932 28.60 -65.75 9.82
N GLY A 933 28.83 -65.03 10.91
CA GLY A 933 30.05 -65.10 11.74
C GLY A 933 30.34 -63.76 12.43
N SER A 934 30.66 -63.80 13.72
CA SER A 934 31.11 -62.62 14.48
C SER A 934 32.61 -62.36 14.29
N LEU A 935 33.03 -61.12 14.52
CA LEU A 935 34.44 -60.71 14.55
C LEU A 935 35.23 -61.50 15.61
N ASP A 936 36.48 -61.84 15.30
CA ASP A 936 37.44 -62.36 16.28
C ASP A 936 38.88 -61.95 15.93
N THR A 937 39.59 -61.43 16.94
CA THR A 937 41.05 -61.19 17.15
C THR A 937 42.01 -60.77 16.02
N GLY A 938 41.63 -60.69 14.75
CA GLY A 938 42.51 -60.23 13.65
C GLY A 938 42.75 -58.72 13.63
N ASP A 939 41.74 -57.92 13.95
CA ASP A 939 41.75 -56.46 13.74
C ASP A 939 42.74 -55.68 14.64
N LEU A 940 43.24 -56.30 15.71
CA LEU A 940 44.12 -55.64 16.68
C LEU A 940 45.55 -55.43 16.14
N ALA A 941 45.96 -56.17 15.10
CA ALA A 941 47.31 -56.09 14.54
C ALA A 941 47.53 -54.88 13.62
N LEU A 942 46.49 -54.40 12.92
CA LEU A 942 46.62 -53.31 11.95
C LEU A 942 46.54 -51.91 12.60
N ALA A 943 45.79 -51.78 13.70
CA ALA A 943 45.62 -50.52 14.43
C ALA A 943 46.93 -49.96 15.02
N LEU A 944 47.88 -50.82 15.38
CA LEU A 944 49.16 -50.44 15.98
C LEU A 944 50.18 -49.86 14.98
N ALA A 945 50.03 -50.13 13.67
CA ALA A 945 50.94 -49.61 12.65
C ALA A 945 50.72 -48.12 12.34
N ALA A 946 49.48 -47.63 12.45
CA ALA A 946 49.12 -46.25 12.11
C ALA A 946 49.58 -45.22 13.17
N LEU A 947 49.66 -45.60 14.44
CA LEU A 947 49.97 -44.71 15.55
C LEU A 947 51.42 -44.18 15.56
N ALA A 948 52.35 -44.84 14.88
CA ALA A 948 53.74 -44.41 14.79
C ALA A 948 53.97 -43.21 13.83
N ALA A 949 53.09 -43.02 12.83
CA ALA A 949 53.28 -42.01 11.78
C ALA A 949 52.92 -40.57 12.22
N LEU A 950 52.10 -40.40 13.25
CA LEU A 950 51.55 -39.10 13.64
C LEU A 950 52.48 -38.23 14.51
N ALA A 951 53.65 -38.76 14.90
CA ALA A 951 54.53 -38.14 15.90
C ALA A 951 55.54 -37.10 15.33
N ILE A 952 55.78 -37.07 14.01
CA ILE A 952 56.91 -36.33 13.41
C ILE A 952 56.44 -35.32 12.34
N ALA A 953 55.61 -34.34 12.73
CA ALA A 953 55.16 -33.27 11.82
C ALA A 953 54.79 -31.92 12.50
N ARG A 954 55.29 -31.59 13.71
CA ARG A 954 55.00 -30.31 14.39
C ARG A 954 56.19 -29.67 15.13
N ARG A 955 57.01 -28.90 14.40
CA ARG A 955 57.95 -27.79 14.80
C ARG A 955 59.04 -27.73 13.71
N ARG A 956 59.38 -26.60 13.07
CA ARG A 956 59.41 -25.19 13.50
C ARG A 956 59.29 -24.21 12.31
N ARG A 957 58.97 -22.95 12.64
CA ARG A 957 59.17 -21.71 11.84
C ARG A 957 60.66 -21.28 11.83
N PRO A 958 61.15 -20.38 10.95
CA PRO A 958 60.67 -18.99 10.80
C PRO A 958 59.32 -18.79 10.11
#